data_AF-A0A5B9P5P3-F1
#
_entry.id   AF-A0A5B9P5P3-F1
#
_cell.length_a   1.000
_cell.length_b   1.000
_cell.length_c   1.000
_cell.angle_alpha   90.00
_cell.angle_beta   90.00
_cell.angle_gamma   90.00
#
_symmetry.space_group_name_H-M   'P 1'
#
loop_
_entity.id
_entity.type
_entity.pdbx_description
1 polymer ?
#
loop_
_entity_poly.entity_id
_entity_poly.type
_entity_poly.pdbx_seq_one_letter_code
_entity_poly.pdbx_strand_id
1 'polypeptide(L)'
;MTFNTSCKIACVLVLFLLSLSPSANAQTTSSISVETRTLEFPSDRSLGIVYAGPAADIEFTELDVFRDQFKSLGPAKGLVEVPKGAFIRLDVSAGGCEDLSPLGQLPSDAIHFLYFNIESPISGQLKHISRLQSLRVLHLRGCPVMDEDIQQIAGLKNLESIQCSVYGFEDKGFGVTDESMKVFGQMRKLKKLLLRSCPVTDEGLKHLASCEDLETLSLNGSKVTGKGINSLLMLQNFKSLSLGAYDDGSPVNMEGMTKFGNLFQLEHLNLSGSGISDEDLKQIQRLTMLKSLTLDYTNVTDAGLSALEGMKDLEKLRFYRKRGQLGDRAAEELAKLPNLRKVTAHWNLTPAGIEQLTKMKKLESISLSDTVTDREMELIATMKGLKRLSLQNCPVTDEGITHLESMPQLEDVAISRTNATAKCFESIAKLDLVALRFGIADEIFQTWPANEWKQLARLQKLERLMIGGMLLGEEHWKTIGQLKNLQHFECETRVLAKTPAIDAILSMKNLEFLDLGVCHFSSEEVARLKQLDKLEIVDLTGQFNDESVLAFGDLPSLRVLQISANQEISEESIAALKKRSSSLQMLNLSQREPRELVENIDGIVIEGSKEFHSRLTKLIGKAPPKIVAVDGEFDLSQFFGKPTIVHFWRSRPYNQEKPPSDHIAEVIAKFPDADIQVVGVHRSGGLDFFKRYLIEYDVQWPCVVDKASESAKLWHNLGKGRDHLYLIGRNGKIKAARIYIGDLENAVRKYFRN
;
A
#
# COMPACT_ATOMS: atom_id res chain seq x y z
N MET A 1 13.20 -31.59 -40.54
CA MET A 1 12.16 -30.56 -40.39
C MET A 1 12.82 -29.29 -39.87
N THR A 2 13.22 -28.43 -40.79
CA THR A 2 13.82 -27.11 -40.58
C THR A 2 12.71 -26.07 -40.64
N PHE A 3 12.46 -25.31 -39.57
CA PHE A 3 11.78 -24.02 -39.65
C PHE A 3 12.35 -23.02 -38.63
N ASN A 4 13.27 -22.22 -39.18
CA ASN A 4 13.34 -20.77 -39.10
C ASN A 4 13.65 -20.05 -37.77
N THR A 5 14.93 -20.06 -37.41
CA THR A 5 15.59 -19.23 -36.40
C THR A 5 15.97 -17.82 -36.90
N SER A 6 15.49 -17.37 -38.06
CA SER A 6 16.03 -16.18 -38.74
C SER A 6 15.33 -14.85 -38.45
N CYS A 7 14.33 -14.77 -37.55
CA CYS A 7 13.64 -13.50 -37.23
C CYS A 7 14.04 -12.84 -35.90
N LYS A 8 14.82 -13.49 -35.02
CA LYS A 8 15.20 -12.92 -33.71
C LYS A 8 16.56 -12.21 -33.68
N ILE A 9 17.40 -12.37 -34.71
CA ILE A 9 18.75 -11.79 -34.74
C ILE A 9 18.77 -10.42 -35.45
N ALA A 10 17.75 -10.08 -36.26
CA ALA A 10 17.65 -8.77 -36.89
C ALA A 10 17.14 -7.66 -35.95
N CYS A 11 16.38 -7.98 -34.90
CA CYS A 11 15.85 -6.99 -33.94
C CYS A 11 16.86 -6.56 -32.87
N VAL A 12 17.89 -7.36 -32.58
CA VAL A 12 18.89 -7.03 -31.55
C VAL A 12 19.94 -6.04 -32.07
N LEU A 13 20.18 -5.99 -33.39
CA LEU A 13 21.20 -5.12 -33.99
C LEU A 13 20.75 -3.67 -34.24
N VAL A 14 19.44 -3.38 -34.24
CA VAL A 14 18.92 -2.01 -34.42
C VAL A 14 18.70 -1.29 -33.08
N LEU A 15 18.44 -2.04 -32.00
CA LEU A 15 18.25 -1.48 -30.65
C LEU A 15 19.56 -1.31 -29.86
N PHE A 16 20.67 -1.94 -30.27
CA PHE A 16 21.97 -1.80 -29.61
C PHE A 16 22.75 -0.53 -30.00
N LEU A 17 22.30 0.21 -31.02
CA LEU A 17 22.99 1.41 -31.51
C LEU A 17 22.48 2.74 -30.89
N LEU A 18 21.47 2.71 -30.01
CA LEU A 18 20.95 3.91 -29.34
C LEU A 18 21.35 4.03 -27.86
N SER A 19 22.23 3.17 -27.35
CA SER A 19 22.73 3.27 -25.98
C SER A 19 24.19 2.83 -25.89
N LEU A 20 25.14 3.71 -26.22
CA LEU A 20 26.53 3.67 -25.73
C LEU A 20 27.27 5.00 -26.07
N SER A 21 27.33 5.88 -25.07
CA SER A 21 28.44 6.80 -24.69
C SER A 21 28.84 8.03 -25.56
N PRO A 22 29.35 9.11 -24.92
CA PRO A 22 29.63 10.41 -25.56
C PRO A 22 31.09 10.54 -26.03
N SER A 23 31.31 11.09 -27.23
CA SER A 23 32.42 11.99 -27.59
C SER A 23 32.47 12.23 -29.11
N ALA A 24 32.99 13.39 -29.48
CA ALA A 24 32.92 14.02 -30.80
C ALA A 24 33.42 13.18 -31.98
N ASN A 25 32.62 13.14 -33.06
CA ASN A 25 33.09 13.56 -34.38
C ASN A 25 31.91 13.84 -35.32
N ALA A 26 31.95 14.97 -36.00
CA ALA A 26 30.97 15.38 -37.00
C ALA A 26 31.09 14.47 -38.24
N GLN A 27 30.10 13.60 -38.44
CA GLN A 27 29.78 13.01 -39.74
C GLN A 27 28.27 12.78 -39.81
N THR A 28 27.67 13.40 -40.82
CA THR A 28 26.27 13.37 -41.26
C THR A 28 25.54 12.05 -40.97
N THR A 29 24.73 12.04 -39.92
CA THR A 29 23.62 11.10 -39.77
C THR A 29 22.47 11.61 -40.62
N SER A 30 22.18 10.93 -41.74
CA SER A 30 20.89 11.08 -42.40
C SER A 30 19.82 10.63 -41.42
N SER A 31 19.11 11.59 -40.82
CA SER A 31 17.91 11.33 -40.03
C SER A 31 16.90 10.61 -40.92
N ILE A 32 16.53 9.39 -40.56
CA ILE A 32 15.33 8.76 -41.10
C ILE A 32 14.18 9.66 -40.62
N SER A 33 13.67 10.51 -41.50
CA SER A 33 12.49 11.31 -41.21
C SER A 33 11.32 10.35 -41.03
N VAL A 34 10.91 10.14 -39.78
CA VAL A 34 9.65 9.45 -39.50
C VAL A 34 8.55 10.32 -40.09
N GLU A 35 7.80 9.81 -41.06
CA GLU A 35 6.66 10.54 -41.60
C GLU A 35 5.69 10.86 -40.47
N THR A 36 5.34 12.14 -40.32
CA THR A 36 4.37 12.63 -39.32
C THR A 36 3.09 13.10 -40.00
N ARG A 37 2.00 13.14 -39.23
CA ARG A 37 0.77 13.86 -39.57
C ARG A 37 0.46 14.82 -38.42
N THR A 38 -0.30 15.86 -38.70
CA THR A 38 -0.67 16.86 -37.68
C THR A 38 -2.11 16.63 -37.21
N LEU A 39 -2.31 16.63 -35.89
CA LEU A 39 -3.61 16.72 -35.25
C LEU A 39 -3.82 18.14 -34.74
N GLU A 40 -5.01 18.68 -34.97
CA GLU A 40 -5.38 20.04 -34.55
C GLU A 40 -6.26 19.99 -33.30
N PHE A 41 -5.74 20.51 -32.20
CA PHE A 41 -6.43 20.69 -30.93
C PHE A 41 -6.70 22.19 -30.68
N PRO A 42 -7.58 22.56 -29.73
CA PRO A 42 -7.83 23.95 -29.38
C PRO A 42 -6.53 24.71 -29.08
N SER A 43 -6.41 25.95 -29.55
CA SER A 43 -5.20 26.77 -29.38
C SER A 43 -5.19 27.57 -28.08
N ASP A 44 -6.34 27.76 -27.45
CA ASP A 44 -6.55 28.52 -26.23
C ASP A 44 -6.31 27.67 -24.97
N ARG A 45 -6.71 26.40 -24.99
CA ARG A 45 -6.56 25.46 -23.86
C ARG A 45 -6.08 24.07 -24.28
N SER A 46 -5.50 23.32 -23.35
CA SER A 46 -5.13 21.92 -23.56
C SER A 46 -6.26 20.98 -23.14
N LEU A 47 -6.54 19.96 -23.94
CA LEU A 47 -7.47 18.88 -23.54
C LEU A 47 -6.81 17.85 -22.61
N GLY A 48 -5.49 17.83 -22.51
CA GLY A 48 -4.77 16.75 -21.84
C GLY A 48 -3.36 16.56 -22.38
N ILE A 49 -2.84 15.33 -22.32
CA ILE A 49 -1.53 14.96 -22.86
C ILE A 49 -1.71 13.92 -23.98
N VAL A 50 -1.05 14.15 -25.11
CA VAL A 50 -1.01 13.23 -26.25
C VAL A 50 0.20 12.32 -26.12
N TYR A 51 0.00 11.03 -26.39
CA TYR A 51 1.07 10.05 -26.47
C TYR A 51 1.02 9.26 -27.77
N ALA A 52 2.16 8.78 -28.22
CA ALA A 52 2.27 7.86 -29.35
C ALA A 52 2.92 6.53 -28.92
N GLY A 53 2.37 5.44 -29.42
CA GLY A 53 2.83 4.07 -29.15
C GLY A 53 2.92 3.21 -30.41
N PRO A 54 3.58 2.04 -30.33
CA PRO A 54 3.78 1.15 -31.47
C PRO A 54 2.47 0.57 -32.00
N ALA A 55 2.38 0.39 -33.32
CA ALA A 55 1.19 -0.08 -34.03
C ALA A 55 1.00 -1.61 -34.04
N ALA A 56 1.94 -2.36 -33.45
CA ALA A 56 1.97 -3.83 -33.41
C ALA A 56 2.25 -4.33 -31.98
N ASP A 57 1.75 -5.52 -31.67
CA ASP A 57 1.98 -6.27 -30.42
C ASP A 57 1.56 -5.59 -29.10
N ILE A 58 0.37 -4.99 -29.08
CA ILE A 58 -0.27 -4.66 -27.81
C ILE A 58 -1.04 -5.90 -27.33
N GLU A 59 -0.38 -6.78 -26.57
CA GLU A 59 -1.07 -7.81 -25.79
C GLU A 59 -1.93 -7.13 -24.73
N PHE A 60 -3.25 -7.31 -24.82
CA PHE A 60 -4.16 -6.77 -23.82
C PHE A 60 -4.06 -7.59 -22.51
N THR A 61 -3.00 -7.47 -21.70
CA THR A 61 -2.89 -8.13 -20.38
C THR A 61 -3.60 -7.35 -19.26
N GLU A 62 -3.77 -7.96 -18.08
CA GLU A 62 -4.50 -7.40 -16.92
C GLU A 62 -3.99 -6.01 -16.48
N LEU A 63 -4.93 -5.14 -16.07
CA LEU A 63 -4.78 -3.87 -15.32
C LEU A 63 -3.59 -2.95 -15.72
N ASP A 64 -3.89 -1.89 -16.49
CA ASP A 64 -3.14 -0.63 -16.59
C ASP A 64 -1.67 -0.65 -17.11
N VAL A 65 -1.09 -1.78 -17.51
CA VAL A 65 0.33 -1.89 -17.98
C VAL A 65 0.60 -1.23 -19.36
N PHE A 66 -0.40 -0.65 -20.03
CA PHE A 66 -0.19 0.03 -21.33
C PHE A 66 0.53 1.37 -21.23
N ARG A 67 0.66 1.95 -20.02
CA ARG A 67 1.18 3.32 -19.90
C ARG A 67 2.64 3.44 -20.36
N ASP A 68 3.45 2.42 -20.13
CA ASP A 68 4.91 2.50 -20.27
C ASP A 68 5.40 2.34 -21.73
N GLN A 69 4.55 1.86 -22.65
CA GLN A 69 4.90 1.70 -24.07
C GLN A 69 4.61 2.96 -24.91
N PHE A 70 3.98 3.97 -24.31
CA PHE A 70 3.55 5.20 -24.98
C PHE A 70 4.47 6.35 -24.60
N LYS A 71 5.06 7.00 -25.59
CA LYS A 71 5.90 8.18 -25.40
C LYS A 71 5.05 9.45 -25.43
N SER A 72 5.22 10.32 -24.43
CA SER A 72 4.55 11.62 -24.39
C SER A 72 5.03 12.49 -25.56
N LEU A 73 4.08 13.10 -26.26
CA LEU A 73 4.30 14.10 -27.31
C LEU A 73 4.03 15.53 -26.80
N GLY A 74 3.50 15.67 -25.58
CA GLY A 74 3.17 16.96 -24.98
C GLY A 74 1.67 17.25 -24.93
N PRO A 75 1.30 18.51 -24.61
CA PRO A 75 -0.10 18.89 -24.39
C PRO A 75 -0.92 18.80 -25.68
N ALA A 76 -2.17 18.37 -25.54
CA ALA A 76 -3.20 18.37 -26.60
C ALA A 76 -3.71 19.80 -26.82
N LYS A 77 -2.85 20.68 -27.35
CA LYS A 77 -3.10 22.11 -27.56
C LYS A 77 -2.47 22.57 -28.88
N GLY A 78 -3.26 23.25 -29.72
CA GLY A 78 -2.83 23.68 -31.04
C GLY A 78 -2.45 22.52 -31.96
N LEU A 79 -1.43 22.72 -32.79
CA LEU A 79 -0.95 21.71 -33.72
C LEU A 79 0.00 20.73 -33.01
N VAL A 80 -0.36 19.45 -33.00
CA VAL A 80 0.45 18.37 -32.43
C VAL A 80 0.87 17.43 -33.56
N GLU A 81 2.17 17.31 -33.80
CA GLU A 81 2.72 16.34 -34.75
C GLU A 81 2.72 14.94 -34.14
N VAL A 82 2.16 13.98 -34.87
CA VAL A 82 2.11 12.58 -34.46
C VAL A 82 2.73 11.68 -35.54
N PRO A 83 3.47 10.62 -35.17
CA PRO A 83 4.01 9.68 -36.15
C PRO A 83 2.91 9.00 -36.97
N LYS A 84 3.09 8.92 -38.28
CA LYS A 84 2.14 8.24 -39.17
C LYS A 84 2.12 6.74 -38.87
N GLY A 85 0.91 6.19 -38.74
CA GLY A 85 0.70 4.77 -38.42
C GLY A 85 0.83 4.41 -36.94
N ALA A 86 1.28 5.32 -36.07
CA ALA A 86 1.33 5.06 -34.63
C ALA A 86 -0.06 5.06 -34.00
N PHE A 87 -0.22 4.28 -32.92
CA PHE A 87 -1.40 4.43 -32.07
C PHE A 87 -1.27 5.68 -31.23
N ILE A 88 -2.37 6.42 -31.17
CA ILE A 88 -2.46 7.69 -30.45
C ILE A 88 -3.32 7.51 -29.21
N ARG A 89 -2.76 7.90 -28.06
CA ARG A 89 -3.46 7.96 -26.78
C ARG A 89 -3.65 9.42 -26.37
N LEU A 90 -4.83 9.74 -25.87
CA LEU A 90 -5.12 11.01 -25.21
C LEU A 90 -5.55 10.75 -23.76
N ASP A 91 -4.78 11.29 -22.83
CA ASP A 91 -5.13 11.32 -21.41
C ASP A 91 -5.75 12.69 -21.13
N VAL A 92 -7.08 12.73 -20.97
CA VAL A 92 -7.85 13.97 -20.84
C VAL A 92 -7.67 14.56 -19.44
N SER A 93 -7.30 15.83 -19.36
CA SER A 93 -7.15 16.53 -18.07
C SER A 93 -8.51 16.93 -17.48
N ALA A 94 -8.55 17.31 -16.20
CA ALA A 94 -9.76 17.81 -15.56
C ALA A 94 -10.36 19.01 -16.32
N GLY A 95 -9.53 19.99 -16.70
CA GLY A 95 -9.97 21.15 -17.51
C GLY A 95 -10.32 20.78 -18.96
N GLY A 96 -9.76 19.70 -19.51
CA GLY A 96 -10.17 19.15 -20.80
C GLY A 96 -11.60 18.61 -20.78
N CYS A 97 -12.01 18.01 -19.67
CA CYS A 97 -13.34 17.41 -19.48
C CYS A 97 -14.48 18.42 -19.38
N GLU A 98 -14.20 19.72 -19.19
CA GLU A 98 -15.23 20.76 -19.15
C GLU A 98 -15.99 20.89 -20.48
N ASP A 99 -15.31 20.61 -21.60
CA ASP A 99 -15.91 20.62 -22.93
C ASP A 99 -15.12 19.70 -23.88
N LEU A 100 -15.75 18.58 -24.27
CA LEU A 100 -15.18 17.60 -25.19
C LEU A 100 -15.54 17.85 -26.67
N SER A 101 -16.26 18.93 -26.99
CA SER A 101 -16.66 19.24 -28.38
C SER A 101 -15.52 19.28 -29.39
N PRO A 102 -14.27 19.69 -29.04
CA PRO A 102 -13.15 19.65 -29.99
C PRO A 102 -12.78 18.24 -30.43
N LEU A 103 -13.03 17.20 -29.62
CA LEU A 103 -12.79 15.81 -30.03
C LEU A 103 -13.67 15.40 -31.20
N GLY A 104 -14.85 16.02 -31.35
CA GLY A 104 -15.76 15.79 -32.47
C GLY A 104 -15.30 16.42 -33.80
N GLN A 105 -14.27 17.25 -33.76
CA GLN A 105 -13.65 17.89 -34.93
C GLN A 105 -12.42 17.13 -35.43
N LEU A 106 -11.86 16.25 -34.59
CA LEU A 106 -10.72 15.43 -34.97
C LEU A 106 -11.08 14.43 -36.08
N PRO A 107 -10.11 14.06 -36.94
CA PRO A 107 -10.27 12.95 -37.87
C PRO A 107 -10.75 11.68 -37.18
N SER A 108 -11.55 10.87 -37.86
CA SER A 108 -12.13 9.65 -37.28
C SER A 108 -11.09 8.62 -36.85
N ASP A 109 -9.87 8.71 -37.38
CA ASP A 109 -8.74 7.84 -37.09
C ASP A 109 -7.70 8.50 -36.15
N ALA A 110 -8.03 9.66 -35.56
CA ALA A 110 -7.09 10.46 -34.78
C ALA A 110 -6.67 9.78 -33.48
N ILE A 111 -7.61 9.18 -32.75
CA ILE A 111 -7.41 8.69 -31.38
C ILE A 111 -7.79 7.21 -31.30
N HIS A 112 -6.90 6.40 -30.73
CA HIS A 112 -7.09 4.95 -30.57
C HIS A 112 -7.34 4.56 -29.11
N PHE A 113 -6.81 5.36 -28.18
CA PHE A 113 -6.91 5.16 -26.74
C PHE A 113 -7.35 6.48 -26.09
N LEU A 114 -8.47 6.48 -25.36
CA LEU A 114 -9.00 7.68 -24.71
C LEU A 114 -9.22 7.43 -23.22
N TYR A 115 -8.52 8.21 -22.39
CA TYR A 115 -8.42 8.00 -20.95
C TYR A 115 -8.97 9.22 -20.21
N PHE A 116 -9.91 8.99 -19.31
CA PHE A 116 -10.46 10.01 -18.43
C PHE A 116 -9.99 9.79 -16.99
N ASN A 117 -9.90 10.89 -16.24
CA ASN A 117 -9.57 10.85 -14.83
C ASN A 117 -10.81 10.51 -13.98
N ILE A 118 -10.55 10.13 -12.73
CA ILE A 118 -11.61 9.89 -11.75
C ILE A 118 -12.35 11.23 -11.52
N GLU A 119 -13.68 11.14 -11.44
CA GLU A 119 -14.63 12.25 -11.25
C GLU A 119 -14.73 13.26 -12.41
N SER A 120 -14.16 12.95 -13.58
CA SER A 120 -14.29 13.79 -14.77
C SER A 120 -15.77 14.02 -15.17
N PRO A 121 -16.26 15.27 -15.28
CA PRO A 121 -17.68 15.59 -15.49
C PRO A 121 -18.12 15.41 -16.96
N ILE A 122 -18.10 14.17 -17.46
CA ILE A 122 -18.28 13.86 -18.89
C ILE A 122 -19.70 13.40 -19.27
N SER A 123 -20.65 13.39 -18.34
CA SER A 123 -22.04 13.02 -18.64
C SER A 123 -22.63 13.94 -19.72
N GLY A 124 -23.30 13.37 -20.70
CA GLY A 124 -23.86 14.05 -21.87
C GLY A 124 -22.84 14.46 -22.95
N GLN A 125 -21.55 14.22 -22.74
CA GLN A 125 -20.48 14.66 -23.65
C GLN A 125 -19.95 13.55 -24.56
N LEU A 126 -20.26 12.27 -24.30
CA LEU A 126 -19.72 11.14 -25.08
C LEU A 126 -20.18 11.15 -26.55
N LYS A 127 -21.25 11.86 -26.89
CA LYS A 127 -21.64 12.15 -28.28
C LYS A 127 -20.49 12.74 -29.12
N HIS A 128 -19.58 13.50 -28.51
CA HIS A 128 -18.46 14.13 -29.21
C HIS A 128 -17.37 13.14 -29.64
N ILE A 129 -17.30 11.96 -29.01
CA ILE A 129 -16.31 10.91 -29.36
C ILE A 129 -16.88 9.85 -30.32
N SER A 130 -18.19 9.89 -30.61
CA SER A 130 -18.88 8.93 -31.50
C SER A 130 -18.30 8.85 -32.93
N ARG A 131 -17.57 9.88 -33.38
CA ARG A 131 -16.92 9.92 -34.69
C ARG A 131 -15.53 9.30 -34.73
N LEU A 132 -14.93 9.01 -33.58
CA LEU A 132 -13.59 8.43 -33.47
C LEU A 132 -13.63 6.92 -33.75
N GLN A 133 -13.83 6.58 -35.03
CA GLN A 133 -14.03 5.20 -35.48
C GLN A 133 -12.80 4.30 -35.33
N SER A 134 -11.60 4.84 -35.13
CA SER A 134 -10.41 4.03 -34.77
C SER A 134 -10.25 3.80 -33.26
N LEU A 135 -11.19 4.27 -32.42
CA LEU A 135 -11.12 4.09 -30.98
C LEU A 135 -11.23 2.60 -30.63
N ARG A 136 -10.19 2.09 -29.95
CA ARG A 136 -10.06 0.70 -29.50
C ARG A 136 -10.23 0.58 -28.00
N VAL A 137 -9.79 1.59 -27.25
CA VAL A 137 -9.85 1.59 -25.77
C VAL A 137 -10.49 2.88 -25.26
N LEU A 138 -11.51 2.71 -24.42
CA LEU A 138 -12.19 3.79 -23.73
C LEU A 138 -12.18 3.55 -22.22
N HIS A 139 -11.51 4.43 -21.48
CA HIS A 139 -11.34 4.33 -20.02
C HIS A 139 -12.14 5.44 -19.31
N LEU A 140 -13.27 5.07 -18.70
CA LEU A 140 -14.22 5.95 -18.00
C LEU A 140 -14.20 5.68 -16.49
N ARG A 141 -13.02 5.40 -15.92
CA ARG A 141 -12.91 4.99 -14.52
C ARG A 141 -13.23 6.16 -13.58
N GLY A 142 -14.26 5.99 -12.76
CA GLY A 142 -14.67 6.99 -11.79
C GLY A 142 -15.43 8.17 -12.42
N CYS A 143 -15.84 8.07 -13.68
CA CYS A 143 -16.66 9.08 -14.33
C CYS A 143 -18.16 8.85 -14.02
N PRO A 144 -18.97 9.91 -13.84
CA PRO A 144 -20.40 9.80 -13.59
C PRO A 144 -21.16 9.52 -14.91
N VAL A 145 -21.03 8.29 -15.43
CA VAL A 145 -21.66 7.84 -16.68
C VAL A 145 -22.94 7.06 -16.43
N MET A 146 -23.92 7.21 -17.33
CA MET A 146 -25.21 6.51 -17.31
C MET A 146 -25.46 5.76 -18.63
N ASP A 147 -26.57 5.02 -18.72
CA ASP A 147 -26.94 4.29 -19.94
C ASP A 147 -27.09 5.20 -21.16
N GLU A 148 -27.60 6.43 -20.97
CA GLU A 148 -27.72 7.42 -22.04
C GLU A 148 -26.36 7.82 -22.63
N ASP A 149 -25.31 7.80 -21.82
CA ASP A 149 -23.94 8.10 -22.25
C ASP A 149 -23.36 6.95 -23.09
N ILE A 150 -23.60 5.71 -22.66
CA ILE A 150 -23.19 4.53 -23.42
C ILE A 150 -23.95 4.43 -24.75
N GLN A 151 -25.24 4.80 -24.76
CA GLN A 151 -26.03 4.84 -25.98
C GLN A 151 -25.46 5.80 -27.04
N GLN A 152 -24.84 6.92 -26.62
CA GLN A 152 -24.21 7.89 -27.53
C GLN A 152 -23.00 7.30 -28.28
N ILE A 153 -22.38 6.25 -27.74
CA ILE A 153 -21.18 5.61 -28.32
C ILE A 153 -21.47 4.24 -28.95
N ALA A 154 -22.74 3.87 -29.11
CA ALA A 154 -23.15 2.61 -29.75
C ALA A 154 -22.55 2.41 -31.17
N GLY A 155 -22.20 3.51 -31.85
CA GLY A 155 -21.57 3.49 -33.17
C GLY A 155 -20.09 3.10 -33.19
N LEU A 156 -19.41 2.99 -32.05
CA LEU A 156 -17.97 2.71 -31.97
C LEU A 156 -17.68 1.21 -32.10
N LYS A 157 -17.84 0.68 -33.31
CA LYS A 157 -17.75 -0.77 -33.61
C LYS A 157 -16.34 -1.38 -33.50
N ASN A 158 -15.31 -0.55 -33.39
CA ASN A 158 -13.92 -0.99 -33.25
C ASN A 158 -13.42 -1.02 -31.80
N LEU A 159 -14.29 -0.75 -30.82
CA LEU A 159 -13.92 -0.88 -29.42
C LEU A 159 -13.57 -2.32 -29.07
N GLU A 160 -12.39 -2.49 -28.49
CA GLU A 160 -11.84 -3.75 -27.99
C GLU A 160 -11.86 -3.79 -26.46
N SER A 161 -11.79 -2.63 -25.80
CA SER A 161 -11.83 -2.53 -24.35
C SER A 161 -12.64 -1.31 -23.90
N ILE A 162 -13.56 -1.53 -22.97
CA ILE A 162 -14.25 -0.46 -22.26
C ILE A 162 -14.22 -0.70 -20.76
N GLN A 163 -13.96 0.38 -20.01
CA GLN A 163 -13.99 0.35 -18.55
C GLN A 163 -14.88 1.47 -18.00
N CYS A 164 -15.82 1.10 -17.15
CA CYS A 164 -16.70 2.01 -16.40
C CYS A 164 -16.63 1.66 -14.91
N SER A 165 -16.62 2.66 -14.03
CA SER A 165 -16.61 2.44 -12.58
C SER A 165 -17.40 3.52 -11.86
N VAL A 166 -18.30 3.12 -10.98
CA VAL A 166 -19.26 4.01 -10.29
C VAL A 166 -18.99 4.13 -8.79
N TYR A 167 -17.86 3.61 -8.32
CA TYR A 167 -17.46 3.66 -6.92
C TYR A 167 -17.56 5.08 -6.33
N GLY A 168 -18.42 5.28 -5.33
CA GLY A 168 -18.67 6.58 -4.67
C GLY A 168 -19.81 7.42 -5.29
N PHE A 169 -20.47 6.91 -6.32
CA PHE A 169 -21.58 7.58 -7.01
C PHE A 169 -22.88 6.75 -7.00
N GLU A 170 -22.89 5.60 -6.32
CA GLU A 170 -24.04 4.68 -6.30
C GLU A 170 -25.31 5.35 -5.75
N ASP A 171 -25.17 6.12 -4.66
CA ASP A 171 -26.29 6.87 -4.05
C ASP A 171 -26.74 8.09 -4.87
N LYS A 172 -25.98 8.46 -5.92
CA LYS A 172 -26.25 9.60 -6.80
C LYS A 172 -26.95 9.21 -8.09
N GLY A 173 -27.32 7.94 -8.25
CA GLY A 173 -28.08 7.44 -9.41
C GLY A 173 -27.26 7.29 -10.70
N PHE A 174 -25.94 7.46 -10.64
CA PHE A 174 -25.06 7.17 -11.77
C PHE A 174 -24.83 5.65 -11.89
N GLY A 175 -24.43 5.22 -13.08
CA GLY A 175 -24.02 3.84 -13.35
C GLY A 175 -24.68 3.24 -14.58
N VAL A 176 -23.98 2.28 -15.18
CA VAL A 176 -24.49 1.53 -16.33
C VAL A 176 -25.27 0.31 -15.85
N THR A 177 -26.42 0.07 -16.48
CA THR A 177 -27.35 -1.02 -16.13
C THR A 177 -27.41 -2.07 -17.25
N ASP A 178 -28.40 -2.95 -17.20
CA ASP A 178 -28.68 -3.93 -18.25
C ASP A 178 -28.99 -3.27 -19.61
N GLU A 179 -29.41 -2.00 -19.65
CA GLU A 179 -29.61 -1.27 -20.92
C GLU A 179 -28.28 -1.04 -21.66
N SER A 180 -27.23 -0.60 -20.97
CA SER A 180 -25.89 -0.50 -21.57
C SER A 180 -25.36 -1.85 -22.06
N MET A 181 -25.72 -2.95 -21.39
CA MET A 181 -25.28 -4.30 -21.79
C MET A 181 -25.79 -4.68 -23.19
N LYS A 182 -26.96 -4.16 -23.61
CA LYS A 182 -27.47 -4.33 -24.98
C LYS A 182 -26.56 -3.66 -26.01
N VAL A 183 -26.01 -2.50 -25.67
CA VAL A 183 -25.07 -1.77 -26.53
C VAL A 183 -23.75 -2.52 -26.60
N PHE A 184 -23.21 -2.96 -25.46
CA PHE A 184 -21.97 -3.75 -25.43
C PHE A 184 -22.10 -5.05 -26.23
N GLY A 185 -23.25 -5.72 -26.18
CA GLY A 185 -23.56 -6.90 -26.99
C GLY A 185 -23.47 -6.69 -28.51
N GLN A 186 -23.52 -5.44 -28.99
CA GLN A 186 -23.37 -5.07 -30.40
C GLN A 186 -21.92 -4.78 -30.80
N MET A 187 -21.02 -4.58 -29.83
CA MET A 187 -19.60 -4.29 -30.05
C MET A 187 -18.83 -5.60 -30.29
N ARG A 188 -18.89 -6.14 -31.52
CA ARG A 188 -18.39 -7.49 -31.84
C ARG A 188 -16.88 -7.69 -31.68
N LYS A 189 -16.09 -6.61 -31.65
CA LYS A 189 -14.64 -6.65 -31.39
C LYS A 189 -14.27 -6.54 -29.91
N LEU A 190 -15.27 -6.46 -29.03
CA LEU A 190 -15.03 -6.25 -27.61
C LEU A 190 -14.36 -7.48 -27.00
N LYS A 191 -13.12 -7.30 -26.54
CA LYS A 191 -12.31 -8.30 -25.84
C LYS A 191 -12.36 -8.14 -24.33
N LYS A 192 -12.57 -6.90 -23.86
CA LYS A 192 -12.57 -6.56 -22.43
C LYS A 192 -13.75 -5.66 -22.07
N LEU A 193 -14.54 -6.12 -21.11
CA LEU A 193 -15.62 -5.34 -20.50
C LEU A 193 -15.39 -5.26 -18.99
N LEU A 194 -15.03 -4.08 -18.49
CA LEU A 194 -14.72 -3.86 -17.08
C LEU A 194 -15.73 -2.90 -16.45
N LEU A 195 -16.71 -3.44 -15.76
CA LEU A 195 -17.75 -2.68 -15.08
C LEU A 195 -17.61 -2.89 -13.57
N ARG A 196 -17.19 -1.85 -12.84
CA ARG A 196 -17.06 -1.90 -11.37
C ARG A 196 -18.16 -1.08 -10.71
N SER A 197 -18.77 -1.62 -9.67
CA SER A 197 -19.88 -1.02 -8.94
C SER A 197 -21.05 -0.61 -9.85
N CYS A 198 -21.28 -1.36 -10.93
CA CYS A 198 -22.37 -1.08 -11.87
C CYS A 198 -23.55 -2.01 -11.55
N PRO A 199 -24.80 -1.51 -11.44
CA PRO A 199 -25.96 -2.30 -11.01
C PRO A 199 -26.50 -3.26 -12.10
N VAL A 200 -25.60 -3.88 -12.88
CA VAL A 200 -25.90 -4.93 -13.88
C VAL A 200 -26.39 -6.19 -13.18
N THR A 201 -27.39 -6.86 -13.78
CA THR A 201 -28.01 -8.09 -13.27
C THR A 201 -27.79 -9.27 -14.23
N ASP A 202 -28.36 -10.43 -13.88
CA ASP A 202 -28.33 -11.63 -14.72
C ASP A 202 -28.98 -11.41 -16.10
N GLU A 203 -29.93 -10.48 -16.22
CA GLU A 203 -30.57 -10.14 -17.51
C GLU A 203 -29.58 -9.47 -18.47
N GLY A 204 -28.76 -8.54 -17.96
CA GLY A 204 -27.74 -7.86 -18.76
C GLY A 204 -26.72 -8.83 -19.38
N LEU A 205 -26.35 -9.89 -18.65
CA LEU A 205 -25.39 -10.90 -19.13
C LEU A 205 -25.83 -11.63 -20.39
N LYS A 206 -27.14 -11.79 -20.61
CA LYS A 206 -27.68 -12.48 -21.80
C LYS A 206 -27.28 -11.80 -23.11
N HIS A 207 -27.01 -10.50 -23.06
CA HIS A 207 -26.62 -9.72 -24.23
C HIS A 207 -25.15 -9.91 -24.64
N LEU A 208 -24.31 -10.50 -23.79
CA LEU A 208 -22.89 -10.70 -24.10
C LEU A 208 -22.60 -11.97 -24.90
N ALA A 209 -23.58 -12.87 -25.07
CA ALA A 209 -23.40 -14.12 -25.82
C ALA A 209 -22.96 -13.89 -27.28
N SER A 210 -23.19 -12.70 -27.83
CA SER A 210 -22.81 -12.27 -29.17
C SER A 210 -21.37 -11.74 -29.30
N CYS A 211 -20.67 -11.53 -28.19
CA CYS A 211 -19.30 -11.01 -28.16
C CYS A 211 -18.30 -12.17 -28.17
N GLU A 212 -18.17 -12.86 -29.30
CA GLU A 212 -17.35 -14.08 -29.44
C GLU A 212 -15.85 -13.88 -29.13
N ASP A 213 -15.35 -12.65 -29.30
CA ASP A 213 -13.98 -12.24 -28.98
C ASP A 213 -13.79 -11.84 -27.51
N LEU A 214 -14.83 -11.91 -26.66
CA LEU A 214 -14.74 -11.47 -25.27
C LEU A 214 -13.82 -12.42 -24.48
N GLU A 215 -12.70 -11.87 -24.01
CA GLU A 215 -11.68 -12.58 -23.23
C GLU A 215 -11.76 -12.28 -21.74
N THR A 216 -12.15 -11.06 -21.36
CA THR A 216 -12.16 -10.57 -19.97
C THR A 216 -13.46 -9.87 -19.63
N LEU A 217 -14.09 -10.28 -18.54
CA LEU A 217 -15.26 -9.66 -17.96
C LEU A 217 -15.05 -9.39 -16.46
N SER A 218 -15.16 -8.13 -16.07
CA SER A 218 -15.21 -7.74 -14.66
C SER A 218 -16.55 -7.09 -14.36
N LEU A 219 -17.24 -7.61 -13.37
CA LEU A 219 -18.54 -7.15 -12.86
C LEU A 219 -18.47 -7.01 -11.34
N ASN A 220 -17.32 -6.54 -10.83
CA ASN A 220 -17.10 -6.42 -9.39
C ASN A 220 -18.09 -5.43 -8.78
N GLY A 221 -18.73 -5.79 -7.66
CA GLY A 221 -19.77 -4.97 -7.03
C GLY A 221 -21.04 -4.81 -7.91
N SER A 222 -21.34 -5.79 -8.77
CA SER A 222 -22.60 -5.83 -9.52
C SER A 222 -23.67 -6.66 -8.81
N LYS A 223 -24.87 -6.71 -9.39
CA LYS A 223 -26.01 -7.48 -8.90
C LYS A 223 -26.13 -8.85 -9.58
N VAL A 224 -25.10 -9.31 -10.28
CA VAL A 224 -25.06 -10.61 -10.94
C VAL A 224 -24.98 -11.74 -9.92
N THR A 225 -25.86 -12.73 -10.07
CA THR A 225 -25.87 -13.93 -9.24
C THR A 225 -25.17 -15.08 -9.96
N GLY A 226 -25.07 -16.24 -9.31
CA GLY A 226 -24.57 -17.44 -9.98
C GLY A 226 -25.40 -17.82 -11.24
N LYS A 227 -26.70 -17.47 -11.30
CA LYS A 227 -27.59 -17.90 -12.39
C LYS A 227 -27.22 -17.26 -13.72
N GLY A 228 -26.79 -16.00 -13.71
CA GLY A 228 -26.44 -15.24 -14.91
C GLY A 228 -25.23 -15.78 -15.66
N ILE A 229 -24.34 -16.50 -14.98
CA ILE A 229 -23.09 -17.07 -15.53
C ILE A 229 -23.37 -18.05 -16.68
N ASN A 230 -24.56 -18.66 -16.70
CA ASN A 230 -24.98 -19.54 -17.78
C ASN A 230 -24.92 -18.89 -19.17
N SER A 231 -25.12 -17.57 -19.24
CA SER A 231 -25.04 -16.80 -20.48
C SER A 231 -23.62 -16.70 -21.04
N LEU A 232 -22.59 -16.96 -20.22
CA LEU A 232 -21.18 -16.86 -20.59
C LEU A 232 -20.61 -18.19 -21.13
N LEU A 233 -21.33 -19.31 -20.97
CA LEU A 233 -20.86 -20.64 -21.36
C LEU A 233 -20.58 -20.80 -22.86
N MET A 234 -21.16 -19.94 -23.69
CA MET A 234 -21.00 -19.97 -25.15
C MET A 234 -19.73 -19.26 -25.63
N LEU A 235 -19.05 -18.49 -24.75
CA LEU A 235 -17.89 -17.70 -25.12
C LEU A 235 -16.64 -18.57 -25.18
N GLN A 236 -16.13 -18.80 -26.39
CA GLN A 236 -15.02 -19.74 -26.61
C GLN A 236 -13.65 -19.18 -26.24
N ASN A 237 -13.48 -17.86 -26.25
CA ASN A 237 -12.20 -17.19 -25.96
C ASN A 237 -12.11 -16.65 -24.51
N PHE A 238 -13.04 -17.05 -23.65
CA PHE A 238 -13.23 -16.42 -22.35
C PHE A 238 -12.23 -16.90 -21.29
N LYS A 239 -11.28 -16.02 -20.91
CA LYS A 239 -10.12 -16.35 -20.07
C LYS A 239 -10.19 -15.77 -18.66
N SER A 240 -10.86 -14.64 -18.46
CA SER A 240 -10.85 -13.93 -17.17
C SER A 240 -12.24 -13.47 -16.74
N LEU A 241 -12.63 -13.85 -15.53
CA LEU A 241 -13.91 -13.50 -14.90
C LEU A 241 -13.68 -12.97 -13.48
N SER A 242 -14.19 -11.76 -13.22
CA SER A 242 -14.16 -11.15 -11.89
C SER A 242 -15.58 -10.76 -11.45
N LEU A 243 -16.04 -11.36 -10.35
CA LEU A 243 -17.38 -11.15 -9.76
C LEU A 243 -17.28 -10.76 -8.27
N GLY A 244 -16.15 -10.20 -7.86
CA GLY A 244 -15.87 -9.91 -6.45
C GLY A 244 -16.55 -8.65 -5.94
N ALA A 245 -16.87 -8.58 -4.64
CA ALA A 245 -17.38 -7.37 -3.99
C ALA A 245 -16.82 -7.26 -2.56
N TYR A 246 -16.34 -6.09 -2.16
CA TYR A 246 -15.68 -5.90 -0.87
C TYR A 246 -16.57 -5.28 0.21
N ASP A 247 -17.57 -4.46 -0.18
CA ASP A 247 -18.33 -3.61 0.75
C ASP A 247 -19.77 -4.11 1.01
N ASP A 248 -20.47 -4.57 -0.02
CA ASP A 248 -21.87 -5.04 0.02
C ASP A 248 -22.02 -6.57 0.00
N GLY A 249 -20.92 -7.28 -0.27
CA GLY A 249 -20.91 -8.73 -0.47
C GLY A 249 -21.44 -9.11 -1.86
N SER A 250 -20.73 -10.00 -2.55
CA SER A 250 -21.12 -10.39 -3.90
C SER A 250 -22.37 -11.27 -3.85
N PRO A 251 -23.41 -11.01 -4.66
CA PRO A 251 -24.62 -11.83 -4.69
C PRO A 251 -24.39 -13.22 -5.31
N VAL A 252 -23.17 -13.49 -5.79
CA VAL A 252 -22.75 -14.82 -6.23
C VAL A 252 -22.82 -15.81 -5.08
N ASN A 253 -23.67 -16.83 -5.24
CA ASN A 253 -23.92 -17.90 -4.28
C ASN A 253 -24.08 -19.25 -5.00
N MET A 254 -24.26 -20.32 -4.22
CA MET A 254 -24.31 -21.72 -4.67
C MET A 254 -25.32 -22.01 -5.79
N GLU A 255 -26.44 -21.28 -5.87
CA GLU A 255 -27.59 -21.63 -6.73
C GLU A 255 -27.27 -21.61 -8.24
N GLY A 256 -26.13 -21.02 -8.64
CA GLY A 256 -25.66 -21.03 -10.03
C GLY A 256 -24.27 -21.63 -10.28
N MET A 257 -23.62 -22.22 -9.27
CA MET A 257 -22.25 -22.74 -9.40
C MET A 257 -22.14 -24.10 -10.13
N THR A 258 -23.24 -24.83 -10.31
CA THR A 258 -23.23 -26.19 -10.90
C THR A 258 -22.75 -26.24 -12.34
N LYS A 259 -22.91 -25.14 -13.09
CA LYS A 259 -22.44 -24.99 -14.48
C LYS A 259 -21.14 -24.20 -14.59
N PHE A 260 -20.66 -23.63 -13.49
CA PHE A 260 -19.44 -22.82 -13.46
C PHE A 260 -18.23 -23.59 -13.96
N GLY A 261 -18.12 -24.87 -13.56
CA GLY A 261 -17.06 -25.77 -13.98
C GLY A 261 -17.00 -26.04 -15.49
N ASN A 262 -17.96 -25.58 -16.29
CA ASN A 262 -17.95 -25.72 -17.75
C ASN A 262 -17.23 -24.58 -18.48
N LEU A 263 -16.76 -23.55 -17.75
CA LEU A 263 -15.90 -22.50 -18.30
C LEU A 263 -14.45 -23.01 -18.41
N PHE A 264 -14.23 -24.12 -19.11
CA PHE A 264 -12.94 -24.83 -19.14
C PHE A 264 -11.76 -24.01 -19.68
N GLN A 265 -12.05 -22.93 -20.40
CA GLN A 265 -11.08 -21.98 -20.98
C GLN A 265 -10.55 -20.98 -19.94
N LEU A 266 -11.17 -20.89 -18.77
CA LEU A 266 -10.92 -19.81 -17.80
C LEU A 266 -9.54 -19.99 -17.16
N GLU A 267 -8.72 -18.93 -17.24
CA GLU A 267 -7.38 -18.85 -16.67
C GLU A 267 -7.37 -18.02 -15.38
N HIS A 268 -8.26 -17.03 -15.25
CA HIS A 268 -8.29 -16.11 -14.13
C HIS A 268 -9.70 -15.98 -13.55
N LEU A 269 -9.83 -16.22 -12.24
CA LEU A 269 -11.09 -16.17 -11.53
C LEU A 269 -10.98 -15.39 -10.22
N ASN A 270 -11.85 -14.41 -10.05
CA ASN A 270 -12.01 -13.68 -8.80
C ASN A 270 -13.45 -13.76 -8.28
N LEU A 271 -13.61 -14.36 -7.10
CA LEU A 271 -14.88 -14.53 -6.40
C LEU A 271 -14.87 -13.86 -5.02
N SER A 272 -14.08 -12.81 -4.83
CA SER A 272 -13.91 -12.15 -3.54
C SER A 272 -15.24 -11.67 -2.94
N GLY A 273 -15.44 -11.84 -1.64
CA GLY A 273 -16.62 -11.43 -0.88
C GLY A 273 -17.92 -12.10 -1.31
N SER A 274 -17.85 -13.17 -2.12
CA SER A 274 -19.00 -14.01 -2.44
C SER A 274 -19.33 -15.00 -1.33
N GLY A 275 -20.54 -15.55 -1.38
CA GLY A 275 -21.03 -16.51 -0.40
C GLY A 275 -20.44 -17.92 -0.53
N ILE A 276 -19.46 -18.15 -1.41
CA ILE A 276 -18.93 -19.48 -1.71
C ILE A 276 -18.27 -20.13 -0.49
N SER A 277 -18.46 -21.46 -0.39
CA SER A 277 -18.07 -22.34 0.70
C SER A 277 -17.16 -23.47 0.21
N ASP A 278 -16.76 -24.36 1.13
CA ASP A 278 -15.93 -25.54 0.82
C ASP A 278 -16.57 -26.47 -0.23
N GLU A 279 -17.91 -26.59 -0.22
CA GLU A 279 -18.61 -27.45 -1.18
C GLU A 279 -18.55 -26.87 -2.59
N ASP A 280 -18.54 -25.53 -2.71
CA ASP A 280 -18.53 -24.83 -4.00
C ASP A 280 -17.17 -24.96 -4.70
N LEU A 281 -16.06 -25.10 -3.95
CA LEU A 281 -14.72 -25.28 -4.53
C LEU A 281 -14.61 -26.55 -5.39
N LYS A 282 -15.43 -27.58 -5.12
CA LYS A 282 -15.47 -28.81 -5.96
C LYS A 282 -15.92 -28.53 -7.39
N GLN A 283 -16.71 -27.48 -7.62
CA GLN A 283 -17.09 -27.06 -8.97
C GLN A 283 -15.94 -26.29 -9.65
N ILE A 284 -15.18 -25.51 -8.89
CA ILE A 284 -14.02 -24.74 -9.38
C ILE A 284 -12.87 -25.67 -9.80
N GLN A 285 -12.72 -26.82 -9.16
CA GLN A 285 -11.72 -27.85 -9.54
C GLN A 285 -11.81 -28.27 -11.01
N ARG A 286 -12.99 -28.16 -11.64
CA ARG A 286 -13.22 -28.52 -13.05
C ARG A 286 -12.62 -27.50 -14.04
N LEU A 287 -12.22 -26.33 -13.57
CA LEU A 287 -11.57 -25.29 -14.36
C LEU A 287 -10.08 -25.63 -14.52
N THR A 288 -9.78 -26.64 -15.33
CA THR A 288 -8.44 -27.23 -15.39
C THR A 288 -7.36 -26.29 -15.94
N MET A 289 -7.75 -25.24 -16.68
CA MET A 289 -6.83 -24.23 -17.23
C MET A 289 -6.58 -23.06 -16.27
N LEU A 290 -7.16 -23.09 -15.05
CA LEU A 290 -7.12 -21.96 -14.14
C LEU A 290 -5.70 -21.74 -13.59
N LYS A 291 -5.15 -20.57 -13.87
CA LYS A 291 -3.82 -20.11 -13.43
C LYS A 291 -3.88 -19.20 -12.21
N SER A 292 -4.99 -18.48 -12.02
CA SER A 292 -5.16 -17.54 -10.92
C SER A 292 -6.54 -17.62 -10.29
N LEU A 293 -6.59 -17.81 -8.97
CA LEU A 293 -7.81 -17.85 -8.18
C LEU A 293 -7.75 -16.86 -7.02
N THR A 294 -8.80 -16.04 -6.86
CA THR A 294 -8.96 -15.13 -5.70
C THR A 294 -10.25 -15.47 -4.94
N LEU A 295 -10.11 -15.76 -3.65
CA LEU A 295 -11.17 -16.21 -2.74
C LEU A 295 -11.28 -15.32 -1.49
N ASP A 296 -10.83 -14.07 -1.57
CA ASP A 296 -10.81 -13.17 -0.42
C ASP A 296 -12.22 -12.98 0.15
N TYR A 297 -12.34 -12.91 1.47
CA TYR A 297 -13.57 -12.67 2.21
C TYR A 297 -14.73 -13.64 1.89
N THR A 298 -14.42 -14.86 1.46
CA THR A 298 -15.37 -15.96 1.23
C THR A 298 -15.61 -16.81 2.49
N ASN A 299 -16.53 -17.78 2.41
CA ASN A 299 -16.81 -18.75 3.48
C ASN A 299 -15.97 -20.04 3.36
N VAL A 300 -14.96 -20.05 2.50
CA VAL A 300 -14.03 -21.19 2.35
C VAL A 300 -13.18 -21.35 3.62
N THR A 301 -12.94 -22.59 4.03
CA THR A 301 -12.12 -23.01 5.16
C THR A 301 -10.88 -23.78 4.71
N ASP A 302 -10.01 -24.18 5.64
CA ASP A 302 -8.79 -24.96 5.33
C ASP A 302 -9.17 -26.31 4.72
N ALA A 303 -10.31 -26.87 5.15
CA ALA A 303 -10.81 -28.13 4.64
C ALA A 303 -11.20 -28.04 3.16
N GLY A 304 -11.79 -26.92 2.73
CA GLY A 304 -12.19 -26.70 1.34
C GLY A 304 -11.03 -26.68 0.35
N LEU A 305 -9.82 -26.29 0.79
CA LEU A 305 -8.66 -26.22 -0.11
C LEU A 305 -8.25 -27.58 -0.69
N SER A 306 -8.62 -28.69 -0.03
CA SER A 306 -8.46 -30.04 -0.58
C SER A 306 -9.19 -30.23 -1.92
N ALA A 307 -10.28 -29.48 -2.17
CA ALA A 307 -11.00 -29.53 -3.43
C ALA A 307 -10.19 -28.93 -4.61
N LEU A 308 -9.11 -28.18 -4.35
CA LEU A 308 -8.24 -27.66 -5.40
C LEU A 308 -7.21 -28.70 -5.88
N GLU A 309 -7.15 -29.87 -5.25
CA GLU A 309 -6.23 -30.95 -5.65
C GLU A 309 -6.35 -31.25 -7.16
N GLY A 310 -5.22 -31.40 -7.85
CA GLY A 310 -5.21 -31.68 -9.29
C GLY A 310 -5.38 -30.47 -10.21
N MET A 311 -5.54 -29.25 -9.70
CA MET A 311 -5.45 -28.01 -10.49
C MET A 311 -3.99 -27.72 -10.87
N LYS A 312 -3.49 -28.45 -11.87
CA LYS A 312 -2.06 -28.49 -12.22
C LYS A 312 -1.53 -27.16 -12.73
N ASP A 313 -2.34 -26.31 -13.34
CA ASP A 313 -1.89 -25.04 -13.91
C ASP A 313 -2.06 -23.85 -12.95
N LEU A 314 -2.56 -24.08 -11.73
CA LEU A 314 -2.78 -23.01 -10.75
C LEU A 314 -1.44 -22.45 -10.25
N GLU A 315 -1.15 -21.20 -10.62
CA GLU A 315 0.07 -20.49 -10.26
C GLU A 315 -0.13 -19.48 -9.12
N LYS A 316 -1.32 -18.89 -9.03
CA LYS A 316 -1.60 -17.79 -8.09
C LYS A 316 -2.87 -18.08 -7.30
N LEU A 317 -2.76 -18.04 -5.98
CA LEU A 317 -3.88 -18.09 -5.06
C LEU A 317 -3.84 -16.89 -4.13
N ARG A 318 -4.95 -16.15 -4.06
CA ARG A 318 -5.15 -15.12 -3.04
C ARG A 318 -6.34 -15.51 -2.17
N PHE A 319 -6.12 -15.53 -0.86
CA PHE A 319 -7.12 -15.98 0.09
C PHE A 319 -6.96 -15.32 1.47
N TYR A 320 -7.67 -14.21 1.64
CA TYR A 320 -7.89 -13.56 2.92
C TYR A 320 -9.25 -13.97 3.49
N ARG A 321 -9.33 -14.38 4.76
CA ARG A 321 -10.62 -14.67 5.38
C ARG A 321 -11.25 -13.43 5.97
N LYS A 322 -12.60 -13.39 5.96
CA LYS A 322 -13.36 -12.40 6.74
C LYS A 322 -13.13 -12.56 8.25
N ARG A 323 -12.88 -13.79 8.71
CA ARG A 323 -12.53 -14.14 10.09
C ARG A 323 -11.53 -15.29 10.12
N GLY A 324 -10.49 -15.16 10.93
CA GLY A 324 -9.45 -16.18 11.10
C GLY A 324 -8.32 -16.13 10.07
N GLN A 325 -7.45 -17.12 10.11
CA GLN A 325 -6.23 -17.25 9.31
C GLN A 325 -6.15 -18.67 8.71
N LEU A 326 -5.29 -18.88 7.72
CA LEU A 326 -4.98 -20.22 7.19
C LEU A 326 -3.98 -20.94 8.10
N GLY A 327 -4.30 -22.17 8.51
CA GLY A 327 -3.44 -22.99 9.35
C GLY A 327 -2.64 -24.06 8.59
N ASP A 328 -2.02 -24.97 9.34
CA ASP A 328 -1.13 -26.02 8.81
C ASP A 328 -1.82 -26.92 7.77
N ARG A 329 -3.11 -27.21 7.96
CA ARG A 329 -3.90 -28.00 7.02
C ARG A 329 -3.99 -27.31 5.66
N ALA A 330 -4.18 -25.99 5.63
CA ALA A 330 -4.17 -25.25 4.38
C ALA A 330 -2.79 -25.34 3.69
N ALA A 331 -1.70 -25.23 4.45
CA ALA A 331 -0.36 -25.39 3.90
C ALA A 331 -0.12 -26.80 3.32
N GLU A 332 -0.60 -27.85 4.00
CA GLU A 332 -0.54 -29.23 3.52
C GLU A 332 -1.31 -29.43 2.20
N GLU A 333 -2.55 -28.93 2.11
CA GLU A 333 -3.36 -29.06 0.90
C GLU A 333 -2.76 -28.27 -0.27
N LEU A 334 -2.29 -27.04 -0.02
CA LEU A 334 -1.66 -26.21 -1.05
C LEU A 334 -0.32 -26.75 -1.52
N ALA A 335 0.41 -27.50 -0.68
CA ALA A 335 1.64 -28.19 -1.06
C ALA A 335 1.43 -29.28 -2.12
N LYS A 336 0.19 -29.77 -2.31
CA LYS A 336 -0.16 -30.73 -3.36
C LYS A 336 -0.26 -30.08 -4.75
N LEU A 337 -0.26 -28.75 -4.84
CA LEU A 337 -0.37 -28.01 -6.09
C LEU A 337 1.01 -27.79 -6.73
N PRO A 338 1.31 -28.43 -7.89
CA PRO A 338 2.68 -28.53 -8.38
C PRO A 338 3.25 -27.25 -8.99
N ASN A 339 2.37 -26.32 -9.40
CA ASN A 339 2.75 -25.09 -10.11
C ASN A 339 2.48 -23.80 -9.32
N LEU A 340 2.13 -23.90 -8.03
CA LEU A 340 1.81 -22.72 -7.24
C LEU A 340 3.08 -21.87 -6.99
N ARG A 341 3.03 -20.63 -7.49
CA ARG A 341 4.13 -19.66 -7.45
C ARG A 341 3.88 -18.53 -6.48
N LYS A 342 2.61 -18.16 -6.27
CA LYS A 342 2.25 -17.08 -5.36
C LYS A 342 1.04 -17.46 -4.53
N VAL A 343 1.22 -17.49 -3.21
CA VAL A 343 0.11 -17.54 -2.25
C VAL A 343 0.10 -16.26 -1.46
N THR A 344 -1.03 -15.56 -1.47
CA THR A 344 -1.25 -14.33 -0.72
C THR A 344 -2.38 -14.55 0.25
N ALA A 345 -2.05 -14.76 1.52
CA ALA A 345 -2.98 -15.10 2.59
C ALA A 345 -2.44 -14.59 3.94
N HIS A 346 -3.30 -14.52 4.95
CA HIS A 346 -2.87 -14.40 6.34
C HIS A 346 -2.72 -15.80 6.94
N TRP A 347 -1.49 -16.15 7.28
CA TRP A 347 -1.14 -17.45 7.84
C TRP A 347 -1.15 -17.43 9.36
N ASN A 348 -1.47 -18.57 9.95
CA ASN A 348 -1.25 -18.89 11.36
C ASN A 348 -0.69 -20.31 11.43
N LEU A 349 0.59 -20.42 11.08
CA LEU A 349 1.26 -21.71 10.91
C LEU A 349 2.07 -22.07 12.14
N THR A 350 1.99 -23.31 12.55
CA THR A 350 2.97 -23.88 13.48
C THR A 350 4.24 -24.28 12.71
N PRO A 351 5.33 -24.69 13.39
CA PRO A 351 6.50 -25.24 12.72
C PRO A 351 6.18 -26.38 11.74
N ALA A 352 5.17 -27.22 12.04
CA ALA A 352 4.74 -28.28 11.13
C ALA A 352 4.13 -27.72 9.83
N GLY A 353 3.37 -26.62 9.91
CA GLY A 353 2.84 -25.92 8.74
C GLY A 353 3.94 -25.30 7.88
N ILE A 354 4.96 -24.72 8.51
CA ILE A 354 6.13 -24.17 7.80
C ILE A 354 6.87 -25.28 7.04
N GLU A 355 7.02 -26.47 7.64
CA GLU A 355 7.60 -27.63 6.95
C GLU A 355 6.79 -28.01 5.71
N GLN A 356 5.46 -27.95 5.74
CA GLN A 356 4.64 -28.19 4.54
C GLN A 356 4.89 -27.15 3.45
N LEU A 357 5.04 -25.87 3.80
CA LEU A 357 5.32 -24.82 2.82
C LEU A 357 6.66 -25.05 2.09
N THR A 358 7.66 -25.61 2.76
CA THR A 358 8.95 -25.94 2.10
C THR A 358 8.80 -26.95 0.94
N LYS A 359 7.73 -27.74 0.93
CA LYS A 359 7.42 -28.69 -0.16
C LYS A 359 6.96 -27.98 -1.44
N MET A 360 6.57 -26.70 -1.36
CA MET A 360 6.11 -25.88 -2.48
C MET A 360 7.29 -25.31 -3.27
N LYS A 361 7.96 -26.16 -4.06
CA LYS A 361 9.24 -25.85 -4.71
C LYS A 361 9.24 -24.68 -5.70
N LYS A 362 8.07 -24.29 -6.21
CA LYS A 362 7.91 -23.17 -7.15
C LYS A 362 7.45 -21.88 -6.50
N LEU A 363 7.23 -21.86 -5.18
CA LEU A 363 6.76 -20.68 -4.48
C LEU A 363 7.82 -19.56 -4.54
N GLU A 364 7.41 -18.40 -5.02
CA GLU A 364 8.28 -17.24 -5.22
C GLU A 364 8.08 -16.17 -4.15
N SER A 365 6.97 -16.21 -3.42
CA SER A 365 6.60 -15.18 -2.47
C SER A 365 5.88 -15.78 -1.27
N ILE A 366 6.37 -15.46 -0.07
CA ILE A 366 5.78 -15.87 1.19
C ILE A 366 5.81 -14.70 2.18
N SER A 367 4.75 -14.56 2.97
CA SER A 367 4.69 -13.65 4.11
C SER A 367 4.25 -14.47 5.31
N LEU A 368 5.06 -14.43 6.37
CA LEU A 368 4.85 -15.18 7.61
C LEU A 368 4.84 -14.19 8.77
N SER A 369 4.03 -14.49 9.78
CA SER A 369 4.00 -13.71 11.02
C SER A 369 3.99 -14.58 12.26
N ASP A 370 4.45 -13.99 13.37
CA ASP A 370 4.34 -14.48 14.75
C ASP A 370 5.14 -15.75 15.10
N THR A 371 5.20 -16.77 14.23
CA THR A 371 5.64 -18.13 14.62
C THR A 371 7.03 -18.55 14.13
N VAL A 372 7.68 -17.75 13.29
CA VAL A 372 9.00 -18.10 12.71
C VAL A 372 10.12 -17.78 13.71
N THR A 373 10.93 -18.77 14.06
CA THR A 373 12.17 -18.59 14.82
C THR A 373 13.41 -18.82 13.94
N ASP A 374 14.61 -18.68 14.50
CA ASP A 374 15.87 -18.99 13.80
C ASP A 374 15.92 -20.44 13.28
N ARG A 375 15.26 -21.38 13.98
CA ARG A 375 15.16 -22.77 13.53
C ARG A 375 14.33 -22.90 12.26
N GLU A 376 13.19 -22.25 12.19
CA GLU A 376 12.33 -22.29 11.00
C GLU A 376 12.96 -21.54 9.82
N MET A 377 13.83 -20.55 10.09
CA MET A 377 14.64 -19.89 9.06
C MET A 377 15.57 -20.86 8.33
N GLU A 378 16.13 -21.86 9.02
CA GLU A 378 16.92 -22.93 8.38
C GLU A 378 16.08 -23.71 7.35
N LEU A 379 14.82 -24.02 7.69
CA LEU A 379 13.89 -24.71 6.80
C LEU A 379 13.51 -23.83 5.60
N ILE A 380 13.18 -22.55 5.83
CA ILE A 380 12.83 -21.58 4.79
C ILE A 380 14.01 -21.40 3.81
N ALA A 381 15.24 -21.45 4.29
CA ALA A 381 16.44 -21.34 3.46
C ALA A 381 16.62 -22.46 2.41
N THR A 382 15.88 -23.56 2.55
CA THR A 382 15.84 -24.63 1.54
C THR A 382 15.00 -24.27 0.31
N MET A 383 14.16 -23.23 0.39
CA MET A 383 13.24 -22.82 -0.68
C MET A 383 13.94 -22.02 -1.79
N LYS A 384 14.66 -22.71 -2.68
CA LYS A 384 15.48 -22.09 -3.75
C LYS A 384 14.71 -21.34 -4.84
N GLY A 385 13.38 -21.45 -4.88
CA GLY A 385 12.51 -20.67 -5.78
C GLY A 385 12.05 -19.33 -5.20
N LEU A 386 12.28 -19.10 -3.90
CA LEU A 386 11.71 -17.96 -3.20
C LEU A 386 12.45 -16.66 -3.55
N LYS A 387 11.71 -15.67 -4.07
CA LYS A 387 12.21 -14.35 -4.44
C LYS A 387 11.83 -13.27 -3.43
N ARG A 388 10.70 -13.45 -2.73
CA ARG A 388 10.17 -12.48 -1.77
C ARG A 388 9.86 -13.16 -0.45
N LEU A 389 10.49 -12.67 0.62
CA LEU A 389 10.28 -13.15 1.98
C LEU A 389 9.88 -11.99 2.87
N SER A 390 8.72 -12.10 3.50
CA SER A 390 8.28 -11.17 4.53
C SER A 390 8.11 -11.91 5.85
N LEU A 391 8.75 -11.39 6.89
CA LEU A 391 8.66 -11.81 8.28
C LEU A 391 8.15 -10.61 9.08
N GLN A 392 7.01 -10.79 9.75
CA GLN A 392 6.39 -9.75 10.57
C GLN A 392 6.09 -10.27 11.98
N ASN A 393 6.50 -9.54 13.03
CA ASN A 393 6.29 -9.97 14.42
C ASN A 393 6.92 -11.34 14.75
N CYS A 394 8.00 -11.74 14.05
CA CYS A 394 8.63 -13.04 14.27
C CYS A 394 9.87 -12.89 15.17
N PRO A 395 10.09 -13.75 16.19
CA PRO A 395 11.25 -13.68 17.08
C PRO A 395 12.57 -14.14 16.44
N VAL A 396 12.75 -13.89 15.15
CA VAL A 396 13.98 -14.16 14.39
C VAL A 396 15.07 -13.18 14.83
N THR A 397 16.25 -13.69 15.14
CA THR A 397 17.43 -12.91 15.52
C THR A 397 18.40 -12.75 14.34
N ASP A 398 19.52 -12.06 14.56
CA ASP A 398 20.59 -11.97 13.55
C ASP A 398 21.08 -13.36 13.10
N GLU A 399 21.07 -14.36 13.98
CA GLU A 399 21.47 -15.74 13.67
C GLU A 399 20.55 -16.35 12.61
N GLY A 400 19.23 -16.22 12.75
CA GLY A 400 18.27 -16.70 11.76
C GLY A 400 18.39 -15.99 10.42
N ILE A 401 18.73 -14.69 10.41
CA ILE A 401 18.94 -13.93 9.17
C ILE A 401 20.19 -14.41 8.41
N THR A 402 21.19 -14.98 9.07
CA THR A 402 22.38 -15.53 8.37
C THR A 402 22.03 -16.64 7.37
N HIS A 403 20.93 -17.36 7.58
CA HIS A 403 20.49 -18.40 6.64
C HIS A 403 20.08 -17.84 5.27
N LEU A 404 19.70 -16.57 5.20
CA LEU A 404 19.37 -15.90 3.93
C LEU A 404 20.57 -15.83 2.97
N GLU A 405 21.81 -15.90 3.47
CA GLU A 405 23.01 -15.93 2.62
C GLU A 405 23.02 -17.10 1.64
N SER A 406 22.29 -18.18 1.94
CA SER A 406 22.14 -19.33 1.06
C SER A 406 21.02 -19.18 0.01
N MET A 407 20.40 -18.00 -0.07
CA MET A 407 19.25 -17.67 -0.92
C MET A 407 19.55 -16.46 -1.86
N PRO A 408 20.56 -16.55 -2.74
CA PRO A 408 20.98 -15.43 -3.59
C PRO A 408 19.91 -14.97 -4.59
N GLN A 409 18.85 -15.76 -4.80
CA GLN A 409 17.72 -15.42 -5.66
C GLN A 409 16.68 -14.50 -5.01
N LEU A 410 16.83 -14.16 -3.72
CA LEU A 410 15.95 -13.20 -3.05
C LEU A 410 16.13 -11.80 -3.66
N GLU A 411 15.00 -11.17 -3.97
CA GLU A 411 14.90 -9.82 -4.56
C GLU A 411 14.22 -8.85 -3.59
N ASP A 412 13.33 -9.34 -2.70
CA ASP A 412 12.55 -8.54 -1.75
C ASP A 412 12.55 -9.19 -0.37
N VAL A 413 13.06 -8.48 0.64
CA VAL A 413 13.10 -8.96 2.03
C VAL A 413 12.43 -7.95 2.93
N ALA A 414 11.47 -8.41 3.74
CA ALA A 414 10.88 -7.63 4.80
C ALA A 414 11.11 -8.32 6.16
N ILE A 415 11.76 -7.63 7.10
CA ILE A 415 12.03 -8.07 8.47
C ILE A 415 11.51 -7.03 9.46
N SER A 416 10.20 -6.94 9.60
CA SER A 416 9.55 -5.95 10.44
C SER A 416 9.15 -6.56 11.79
N ARG A 417 9.48 -5.88 12.88
CA ARG A 417 9.15 -6.31 14.25
C ARG A 417 9.73 -7.70 14.56
N THR A 418 11.00 -7.87 14.23
CA THR A 418 11.78 -9.07 14.57
C THR A 418 12.76 -8.77 15.70
N ASN A 419 13.42 -9.80 16.23
CA ASN A 419 14.49 -9.67 17.23
C ASN A 419 15.88 -9.47 16.58
N ALA A 420 15.95 -9.31 15.26
CA ALA A 420 17.17 -8.94 14.55
C ALA A 420 17.63 -7.52 14.92
N THR A 421 18.92 -7.27 14.82
CA THR A 421 19.55 -5.97 15.07
C THR A 421 20.19 -5.44 13.78
N ALA A 422 20.87 -4.29 13.81
CA ALA A 422 21.57 -3.81 12.62
C ALA A 422 22.70 -4.74 12.15
N LYS A 423 23.15 -5.69 12.96
CA LYS A 423 24.10 -6.73 12.55
C LYS A 423 23.57 -7.60 11.41
N CYS A 424 22.26 -7.77 11.29
CA CYS A 424 21.65 -8.49 10.17
C CYS A 424 22.06 -7.94 8.79
N PHE A 425 22.46 -6.67 8.70
CA PHE A 425 22.94 -6.08 7.46
C PHE A 425 24.24 -6.72 6.96
N GLU A 426 25.04 -7.39 7.80
CA GLU A 426 26.21 -8.15 7.35
C GLU A 426 25.82 -9.31 6.41
N SER A 427 24.68 -9.95 6.69
CA SER A 427 24.12 -11.03 5.87
C SER A 427 23.28 -10.49 4.72
N ILE A 428 22.39 -9.51 4.99
CA ILE A 428 21.52 -8.92 3.96
C ILE A 428 22.34 -8.26 2.85
N ALA A 429 23.46 -7.60 3.18
CA ALA A 429 24.33 -6.95 2.20
C ALA A 429 25.04 -7.90 1.22
N LYS A 430 24.98 -9.22 1.45
CA LYS A 430 25.49 -10.24 0.52
C LYS A 430 24.48 -10.60 -0.58
N LEU A 431 23.26 -10.10 -0.48
CA LEU A 431 22.17 -10.34 -1.43
C LEU A 431 22.05 -9.20 -2.45
N ASP A 432 21.51 -9.53 -3.62
CA ASP A 432 21.23 -8.59 -4.70
C ASP A 432 19.79 -8.05 -4.61
N LEU A 433 19.43 -7.48 -3.45
CA LEU A 433 18.06 -7.02 -3.20
C LEU A 433 17.67 -5.80 -4.04
N VAL A 434 16.43 -5.82 -4.53
CA VAL A 434 15.72 -4.71 -5.17
C VAL A 434 14.85 -3.97 -4.14
N ALA A 435 14.32 -4.70 -3.14
CA ALA A 435 13.51 -4.12 -2.08
C ALA A 435 13.91 -4.65 -0.70
N LEU A 436 13.92 -3.75 0.28
CA LEU A 436 14.20 -4.05 1.67
C LEU A 436 13.26 -3.28 2.57
N ARG A 437 12.57 -3.99 3.46
CA ARG A 437 11.81 -3.42 4.55
C ARG A 437 12.35 -3.91 5.88
N PHE A 438 12.59 -3.00 6.82
CA PHE A 438 12.92 -3.36 8.19
C PHE A 438 12.33 -2.34 9.16
N GLY A 439 12.20 -2.71 10.41
CA GLY A 439 11.62 -1.81 11.40
C GLY A 439 11.31 -2.51 12.71
N ILE A 440 11.08 -1.71 13.74
CA ILE A 440 10.65 -2.17 15.07
C ILE A 440 9.19 -1.80 15.30
N ALA A 441 8.57 -2.33 16.37
CA ALA A 441 7.17 -2.05 16.66
C ALA A 441 6.94 -0.55 16.97
N ASP A 442 5.84 -0.01 16.44
CA ASP A 442 5.47 1.43 16.44
C ASP A 442 5.39 2.09 17.84
N GLU A 443 5.52 1.30 18.90
CA GLU A 443 5.37 1.72 20.30
C GLU A 443 6.71 1.84 21.06
N ILE A 444 7.81 1.31 20.50
CA ILE A 444 9.15 1.34 21.12
C ILE A 444 10.08 2.09 20.16
N PHE A 445 10.27 3.40 20.35
CA PHE A 445 11.16 4.22 19.51
C PHE A 445 12.63 3.94 19.85
N GLN A 446 13.14 2.77 19.49
CA GLN A 446 14.57 2.44 19.54
C GLN A 446 15.27 2.80 18.23
N THR A 447 16.56 3.07 18.34
CA THR A 447 17.46 3.28 17.21
C THR A 447 18.46 2.15 17.21
N TRP A 448 18.62 1.46 16.07
CA TRP A 448 19.77 0.59 15.90
C TRP A 448 21.06 1.41 15.79
N PRO A 449 22.20 0.94 16.30
CA PRO A 449 23.44 1.72 16.26
C PRO A 449 23.88 2.07 14.82
N ALA A 450 24.10 3.35 14.54
CA ALA A 450 24.44 3.83 13.19
C ALA A 450 25.73 3.22 12.61
N ASN A 451 26.69 2.88 13.47
CA ASN A 451 27.94 2.24 13.08
C ASN A 451 27.75 0.86 12.43
N GLU A 452 26.64 0.18 12.74
CA GLU A 452 26.30 -1.14 12.21
C GLU A 452 25.56 -1.07 10.87
N TRP A 453 25.06 0.12 10.48
CA TRP A 453 24.38 0.33 9.20
C TRP A 453 25.33 0.38 8.00
N LYS A 454 26.65 0.49 8.21
CA LYS A 454 27.63 0.64 7.12
C LYS A 454 27.50 -0.41 6.02
N GLN A 455 27.03 -1.61 6.35
CA GLN A 455 26.81 -2.69 5.38
C GLN A 455 25.59 -2.44 4.48
N LEU A 456 24.57 -1.74 4.97
CA LEU A 456 23.37 -1.38 4.20
C LEU A 456 23.74 -0.63 2.91
N ALA A 457 24.73 0.26 2.97
CA ALA A 457 25.22 1.02 1.82
C ALA A 457 25.80 0.13 0.70
N ARG A 458 26.02 -1.17 0.91
CA ARG A 458 26.46 -2.10 -0.15
C ARG A 458 25.34 -2.53 -1.08
N LEU A 459 24.07 -2.36 -0.69
CA LEU A 459 22.89 -2.72 -1.49
C LEU A 459 22.66 -1.73 -2.64
N GLN A 460 23.60 -1.65 -3.57
CA GLN A 460 23.56 -0.68 -4.65
C GLN A 460 22.50 -1.00 -5.71
N LYS A 461 21.89 -2.20 -5.71
CA LYS A 461 20.73 -2.54 -6.55
C LYS A 461 19.38 -2.18 -5.93
N LEU A 462 19.39 -1.67 -4.70
CA LEU A 462 18.16 -1.39 -3.97
C LEU A 462 17.40 -0.23 -4.62
N GLU A 463 16.18 -0.51 -5.05
CA GLU A 463 15.25 0.47 -5.64
C GLU A 463 14.21 0.91 -4.62
N ARG A 464 13.86 0.04 -3.66
CA ARG A 464 12.84 0.32 -2.64
C ARG A 464 13.39 0.08 -1.25
N LEU A 465 13.28 1.08 -0.38
CA LEU A 465 13.66 0.98 1.01
C LEU A 465 12.53 1.49 1.89
N MET A 466 12.15 0.66 2.86
CA MET A 466 11.07 0.95 3.80
C MET A 466 11.56 0.77 5.24
N ILE A 467 11.49 1.82 6.04
CA ILE A 467 11.98 1.83 7.42
C ILE A 467 10.83 2.19 8.37
N GLY A 468 10.45 1.28 9.26
CA GLY A 468 9.32 1.49 10.20
C GLY A 468 9.74 1.59 11.66
N GLY A 469 9.13 2.51 12.41
CA GLY A 469 9.17 2.53 13.88
C GLY A 469 10.51 2.92 14.54
N MET A 470 11.51 3.34 13.76
CA MET A 470 12.86 3.69 14.26
C MET A 470 13.06 5.21 14.39
N LEU A 471 14.02 5.65 15.21
CA LEU A 471 14.48 7.04 15.22
C LEU A 471 15.81 7.15 14.45
N LEU A 472 15.85 7.93 13.37
CA LEU A 472 17.03 8.06 12.50
C LEU A 472 17.82 9.34 12.79
N GLY A 473 19.04 9.18 13.30
CA GLY A 473 20.04 10.26 13.41
C GLY A 473 20.87 10.48 12.14
N GLU A 474 21.73 11.52 12.16
CA GLU A 474 22.55 11.98 11.02
C GLU A 474 23.36 10.87 10.32
N GLU A 475 24.05 10.03 11.07
CA GLU A 475 24.89 8.97 10.49
C GLU A 475 24.07 7.88 9.76
N HIS A 476 22.81 7.66 10.15
CA HIS A 476 21.90 6.79 9.41
C HIS A 476 21.58 7.40 8.05
N TRP A 477 21.22 8.69 8.01
CA TRP A 477 20.94 9.40 6.77
C TRP A 477 22.14 9.43 5.83
N LYS A 478 23.35 9.65 6.35
CA LYS A 478 24.59 9.55 5.54
C LYS A 478 24.77 8.17 4.91
N THR A 479 24.34 7.12 5.58
CA THR A 479 24.41 5.76 5.05
C THR A 479 23.32 5.52 4.01
N ILE A 480 22.07 5.92 4.28
CA ILE A 480 20.94 5.79 3.35
C ILE A 480 21.20 6.58 2.06
N GLY A 481 21.76 7.79 2.14
CA GLY A 481 22.13 8.60 0.97
C GLY A 481 23.18 7.96 0.04
N GLN A 482 23.85 6.88 0.46
CA GLN A 482 24.76 6.14 -0.42
C GLN A 482 24.01 5.20 -1.37
N LEU A 483 22.71 4.98 -1.18
CA LEU A 483 21.87 4.10 -2.01
C LEU A 483 21.34 4.85 -3.23
N LYS A 484 22.18 4.98 -4.26
CA LYS A 484 21.92 5.86 -5.42
C LYS A 484 20.84 5.39 -6.38
N ASN A 485 20.47 4.11 -6.31
CA ASN A 485 19.43 3.52 -7.17
C ASN A 485 18.04 3.54 -6.54
N LEU A 486 17.87 4.12 -5.35
CA LEU A 486 16.55 4.27 -4.73
C LEU A 486 15.62 5.09 -5.62
N GLN A 487 14.45 4.49 -5.88
CA GLN A 487 13.29 5.06 -6.56
C GLN A 487 12.15 5.29 -5.57
N HIS A 488 12.01 4.42 -4.58
CA HIS A 488 10.98 4.51 -3.55
C HIS A 488 11.63 4.49 -2.17
N PHE A 489 11.39 5.55 -1.41
CA PHE A 489 11.82 5.62 -0.03
C PHE A 489 10.63 5.94 0.87
N GLU A 490 10.31 4.99 1.74
CA GLU A 490 9.30 5.13 2.78
C GLU A 490 9.96 5.02 4.14
N CYS A 491 9.63 5.93 5.02
CA CYS A 491 10.23 6.02 6.33
C CYS A 491 9.13 6.38 7.33
N GLU A 492 8.41 5.38 7.82
CA GLU A 492 7.39 5.48 8.88
C GLU A 492 8.06 5.70 10.25
N THR A 493 8.84 6.76 10.34
CA THR A 493 9.58 7.15 11.53
C THR A 493 9.08 8.49 12.05
N ARG A 494 9.27 8.70 13.35
CA ARG A 494 9.21 10.04 13.94
C ARG A 494 10.58 10.66 13.75
N VAL A 495 10.79 11.36 12.65
CA VAL A 495 12.06 12.00 12.37
C VAL A 495 12.13 13.27 13.24
N LEU A 496 13.09 13.35 14.16
CA LEU A 496 13.71 14.63 14.48
C LEU A 496 14.53 15.03 13.25
N ALA A 497 13.86 15.41 12.15
CA ALA A 497 14.54 15.80 10.94
C ALA A 497 15.22 17.13 11.24
N LYS A 498 16.49 17.08 11.61
CA LYS A 498 17.41 18.19 11.40
C LYS A 498 18.05 18.00 10.02
N THR A 499 18.72 19.05 9.55
CA THR A 499 19.32 19.26 8.22
C THR A 499 19.97 18.06 7.50
N PRO A 500 20.57 17.05 8.17
CA PRO A 500 21.19 15.92 7.46
C PRO A 500 20.27 15.03 6.60
N ALA A 501 18.95 15.03 6.83
CA ALA A 501 18.02 14.19 6.07
C ALA A 501 17.84 14.66 4.62
N ILE A 502 17.74 15.97 4.39
CA ILE A 502 17.50 16.52 3.05
C ILE A 502 18.69 16.27 2.12
N ASP A 503 19.93 16.38 2.61
CA ASP A 503 21.12 16.15 1.79
C ASP A 503 21.21 14.70 1.32
N ALA A 504 20.88 13.75 2.20
CA ALA A 504 20.78 12.34 1.85
C ALA A 504 19.71 12.11 0.78
N ILE A 505 18.50 12.67 0.95
CA ILE A 505 17.41 12.55 -0.02
C ILE A 505 17.82 13.13 -1.39
N LEU A 506 18.45 14.32 -1.40
CA LEU A 506 18.89 14.97 -2.63
C LEU A 506 20.00 14.20 -3.37
N SER A 507 20.70 13.29 -2.69
CA SER A 507 21.68 12.40 -3.31
C SER A 507 21.06 11.21 -4.06
N MET A 508 19.80 10.87 -3.75
CA MET A 508 19.02 9.80 -4.40
C MET A 508 18.38 10.33 -5.70
N LYS A 509 19.18 10.50 -6.75
CA LYS A 509 18.74 11.14 -8.00
C LYS A 509 17.66 10.37 -8.77
N ASN A 510 17.40 9.12 -8.44
CA ASN A 510 16.36 8.30 -9.07
C ASN A 510 15.03 8.29 -8.31
N LEU A 511 14.91 9.08 -7.24
CA LEU A 511 13.75 9.02 -6.36
C LEU A 511 12.48 9.51 -7.06
N GLU A 512 11.46 8.66 -7.07
CA GLU A 512 10.13 8.85 -7.65
C GLU A 512 9.05 8.95 -6.57
N PHE A 513 9.23 8.24 -5.45
CA PHE A 513 8.32 8.23 -4.31
C PHE A 513 9.08 8.54 -3.03
N LEU A 514 8.57 9.52 -2.28
CA LEU A 514 9.08 9.91 -0.97
C LEU A 514 7.93 9.95 0.03
N ASP A 515 7.98 9.03 0.99
CA ASP A 515 7.18 9.09 2.22
C ASP A 515 8.11 9.20 3.41
N LEU A 516 8.03 10.33 4.11
CA LEU A 516 8.66 10.50 5.41
C LEU A 516 7.53 10.77 6.38
N GLY A 517 7.35 9.87 7.34
CA GLY A 517 6.33 9.93 8.39
C GLY A 517 6.25 11.31 9.06
N VAL A 518 6.67 11.47 10.31
CA VAL A 518 6.71 12.81 10.91
C VAL A 518 8.06 13.46 10.62
N CYS A 519 8.07 14.52 9.82
CA CYS A 519 9.24 15.28 9.40
C CYS A 519 9.12 16.78 9.77
N HIS A 520 10.27 17.44 9.91
CA HIS A 520 10.39 18.86 10.21
C HIS A 520 11.29 19.52 9.16
N PHE A 521 10.77 19.72 7.95
CA PHE A 521 11.47 20.49 6.92
C PHE A 521 11.08 21.97 6.99
N SER A 522 12.08 22.84 6.87
CA SER A 522 11.88 24.25 6.57
C SER A 522 11.40 24.46 5.13
N SER A 523 10.77 25.61 4.84
CA SER A 523 10.37 25.98 3.47
C SER A 523 11.56 25.95 2.50
N GLU A 524 12.75 26.35 2.95
CA GLU A 524 13.98 26.34 2.16
C GLU A 524 14.42 24.91 1.82
N GLU A 525 14.32 23.98 2.76
CA GLU A 525 14.64 22.56 2.52
C GLU A 525 13.65 21.91 1.55
N VAL A 526 12.35 22.19 1.69
CA VAL A 526 11.33 21.74 0.72
C VAL A 526 11.62 22.28 -0.67
N ALA A 527 11.99 23.56 -0.79
CA ALA A 527 12.32 24.18 -2.07
C ALA A 527 13.54 23.55 -2.76
N ARG A 528 14.40 22.83 -2.02
CA ARG A 528 15.53 22.09 -2.60
C ARG A 528 15.09 20.79 -3.26
N LEU A 529 13.93 20.21 -2.92
CA LEU A 529 13.42 18.97 -3.52
C LEU A 529 13.19 19.08 -5.02
N LYS A 530 13.03 20.29 -5.58
CA LYS A 530 12.98 20.53 -7.03
C LYS A 530 14.20 20.00 -7.81
N GLN A 531 15.29 19.69 -7.12
CA GLN A 531 16.48 19.05 -7.72
C GLN A 531 16.29 17.55 -8.01
N LEU A 532 15.20 16.95 -7.55
CA LEU A 532 14.79 15.58 -7.86
C LEU A 532 13.78 15.63 -9.01
N ASP A 533 14.29 15.56 -10.23
CA ASP A 533 13.52 15.71 -11.47
C ASP A 533 12.53 14.56 -11.71
N LYS A 534 12.75 13.40 -11.07
CA LYS A 534 11.87 12.22 -11.15
C LYS A 534 10.85 12.12 -10.02
N LEU A 535 10.86 13.02 -9.03
CA LEU A 535 10.00 12.89 -7.85
C LEU A 535 8.53 13.14 -8.22
N GLU A 536 7.73 12.07 -8.24
CA GLU A 536 6.32 12.09 -8.65
C GLU A 536 5.36 12.11 -7.46
N ILE A 537 5.69 11.40 -6.38
CA ILE A 537 4.82 11.23 -5.23
C ILE A 537 5.55 11.69 -3.97
N VAL A 538 4.91 12.62 -3.26
CA VAL A 538 5.39 13.14 -1.99
C VAL A 538 4.28 12.97 -0.96
N ASP A 539 4.54 12.15 0.05
CA ASP A 539 3.71 12.03 1.26
C ASP A 539 4.55 12.47 2.46
N LEU A 540 4.17 13.56 3.11
CA LEU A 540 4.92 14.07 4.25
C LEU A 540 3.97 14.48 5.36
N THR A 541 4.26 14.06 6.60
CA THR A 541 3.59 14.62 7.77
C THR A 541 4.51 15.61 8.45
N GLY A 542 4.09 16.84 8.69
CA GLY A 542 4.99 17.86 9.24
C GLY A 542 4.38 19.23 9.40
N GLN A 543 5.15 20.16 9.95
CA GLN A 543 4.72 21.56 10.14
C GLN A 543 4.92 22.37 8.86
N PHE A 544 4.09 22.12 7.85
CA PHE A 544 4.11 22.88 6.60
C PHE A 544 3.28 24.17 6.72
N ASN A 545 3.73 25.22 6.05
CA ASN A 545 3.10 26.54 5.93
C ASN A 545 2.88 26.92 4.44
N ASP A 546 2.27 28.07 4.18
CA ASP A 546 1.99 28.54 2.81
C ASP A 546 3.23 28.59 1.91
N GLU A 547 4.39 29.00 2.44
CA GLU A 547 5.63 29.09 1.66
C GLU A 547 6.12 27.70 1.23
N SER A 548 6.10 26.71 2.13
CA SER A 548 6.45 25.33 1.81
C SER A 548 5.46 24.70 0.81
N VAL A 549 4.17 25.02 0.90
CA VAL A 549 3.15 24.55 -0.06
C VAL A 549 3.43 25.10 -1.45
N LEU A 550 3.76 26.39 -1.56
CA LEU A 550 4.14 27.00 -2.83
C LEU A 550 5.41 26.41 -3.43
N ALA A 551 6.38 26.00 -2.59
CA ALA A 551 7.62 25.38 -3.02
C ALA A 551 7.40 24.00 -3.67
N PHE A 552 6.40 23.22 -3.22
CA PHE A 552 6.05 21.96 -3.89
C PHE A 552 5.58 22.18 -5.35
N GLY A 553 5.03 23.36 -5.66
CA GLY A 553 4.60 23.71 -7.02
C GLY A 553 5.75 23.81 -8.02
N ASP A 554 7.00 23.91 -7.56
CA ASP A 554 8.20 23.95 -8.42
C ASP A 554 8.75 22.55 -8.77
N LEU A 555 8.19 21.47 -8.23
CA LEU A 555 8.65 20.13 -8.56
C LEU A 555 8.19 19.76 -9.97
N PRO A 556 9.12 19.39 -10.88
CA PRO A 556 8.82 19.26 -12.30
C PRO A 556 7.87 18.10 -12.63
N SER A 557 7.97 17.00 -11.88
CA SER A 557 7.26 15.75 -12.15
C SER A 557 6.21 15.41 -11.08
N LEU A 558 5.92 16.33 -10.14
CA LEU A 558 5.02 16.06 -9.02
C LEU A 558 3.59 15.79 -9.50
N ARG A 559 3.09 14.59 -9.22
CA ARG A 559 1.73 14.13 -9.56
C ARG A 559 0.84 13.99 -8.34
N VAL A 560 1.38 13.54 -7.22
CA VAL A 560 0.63 13.35 -5.98
C VAL A 560 1.35 14.07 -4.85
N LEU A 561 0.65 15.01 -4.23
CA LEU A 561 1.09 15.67 -3.00
C LEU A 561 0.10 15.33 -1.90
N GLN A 562 0.57 14.59 -0.90
CA GLN A 562 -0.13 14.38 0.35
C GLN A 562 0.70 15.03 1.46
N ILE A 563 0.11 16.01 2.14
CA ILE A 563 0.74 16.61 3.31
C ILE A 563 -0.24 16.66 4.48
N SER A 564 0.20 16.16 5.63
CA SER A 564 -0.61 16.10 6.85
C SER A 564 0.04 16.85 8.02
N ALA A 565 -0.79 17.32 8.95
CA ALA A 565 -0.39 18.08 10.14
C ALA A 565 0.15 19.51 9.88
N ASN A 566 -0.37 20.17 8.85
CA ASN A 566 0.03 21.52 8.45
C ASN A 566 -0.51 22.61 9.42
N GLN A 567 0.17 23.76 9.45
CA GLN A 567 -0.46 24.99 9.93
C GLN A 567 -1.67 25.35 9.03
N GLU A 568 -2.47 26.36 9.38
CA GLU A 568 -3.52 26.84 8.46
C GLU A 568 -2.89 27.23 7.12
N ILE A 569 -3.10 26.39 6.11
CA ILE A 569 -2.71 26.64 4.72
C ILE A 569 -3.85 27.45 4.09
N SER A 570 -3.54 28.60 3.53
CA SER A 570 -4.52 29.48 2.91
C SER A 570 -5.05 28.90 1.59
N GLU A 571 -6.32 29.16 1.27
CA GLU A 571 -6.90 28.82 -0.04
C GLU A 571 -6.14 29.49 -1.20
N GLU A 572 -5.53 30.66 -0.93
CA GLU A 572 -4.70 31.40 -1.88
C GLU A 572 -3.43 30.62 -2.24
N SER A 573 -2.73 30.04 -1.27
CA SER A 573 -1.53 29.23 -1.52
C SER A 573 -1.87 27.92 -2.23
N ILE A 574 -3.02 27.30 -1.94
CA ILE A 574 -3.53 26.12 -2.63
C ILE A 574 -3.83 26.43 -4.10
N ALA A 575 -4.53 27.52 -4.37
CA ALA A 575 -4.82 27.96 -5.72
C ALA A 575 -3.54 28.29 -6.51
N ALA A 576 -2.58 28.96 -5.85
CA ALA A 576 -1.29 29.27 -6.43
C ALA A 576 -0.46 28.01 -6.71
N LEU A 577 -0.44 27.01 -5.82
CA LEU A 577 0.18 25.71 -6.04
C LEU A 577 -0.40 25.01 -7.29
N LYS A 578 -1.72 24.91 -7.39
CA LYS A 578 -2.40 24.27 -8.53
C LYS A 578 -2.11 24.97 -9.85
N LYS A 579 -1.95 26.29 -9.82
CA LYS A 579 -1.57 27.07 -11.01
C LYS A 579 -0.10 26.89 -11.38
N ARG A 580 0.76 26.75 -10.38
CA ARG A 580 2.22 26.67 -10.52
C ARG A 580 2.68 25.28 -10.98
N SER A 581 2.04 24.23 -10.49
CA SER A 581 2.32 22.87 -10.94
C SER A 581 1.61 22.54 -12.24
N SER A 582 2.35 22.05 -13.24
CA SER A 582 1.83 21.62 -14.53
C SER A 582 1.44 20.14 -14.59
N SER A 583 1.79 19.36 -13.56
CA SER A 583 1.71 17.88 -13.53
C SER A 583 0.89 17.33 -12.35
N LEU A 584 0.51 18.16 -11.38
CA LEU A 584 -0.22 17.73 -10.18
C LEU A 584 -1.61 17.16 -10.53
N GLN A 585 -1.83 15.91 -10.16
CA GLN A 585 -3.07 15.15 -10.38
C GLN A 585 -3.89 15.02 -9.10
N MET A 586 -3.22 14.90 -7.95
CA MET A 586 -3.85 14.68 -6.66
C MET A 586 -3.20 15.56 -5.60
N LEU A 587 -4.05 16.25 -4.85
CA LEU A 587 -3.66 17.07 -3.71
C LEU A 587 -4.50 16.67 -2.50
N ASN A 588 -3.85 16.12 -1.47
CA ASN A 588 -4.48 15.79 -0.21
C ASN A 588 -3.86 16.64 0.91
N LEU A 589 -4.65 17.56 1.45
CA LEU A 589 -4.28 18.41 2.57
C LEU A 589 -5.12 18.00 3.76
N SER A 590 -4.52 17.25 4.69
CA SER A 590 -5.23 16.90 5.92
C SER A 590 -4.78 17.81 7.06
N GLN A 591 -5.71 18.63 7.54
CA GLN A 591 -5.48 19.46 8.71
C GLN A 591 -5.58 18.60 9.97
N ARG A 592 -4.47 18.45 10.67
CA ARG A 592 -4.38 17.89 12.02
C ARG A 592 -3.59 18.89 12.86
N GLU A 593 -3.86 18.99 14.16
CA GLU A 593 -3.04 19.84 15.04
C GLU A 593 -1.55 19.49 14.85
N PRO A 594 -0.68 20.48 14.58
CA PRO A 594 0.74 20.24 14.40
C PRO A 594 1.30 19.56 15.65
N ARG A 595 1.90 18.39 15.46
CA ARG A 595 2.56 17.65 16.53
C ARG A 595 4.04 18.00 16.53
N GLU A 596 4.57 18.26 17.71
CA GLU A 596 5.98 18.55 17.94
C GLU A 596 6.63 17.38 18.66
N LEU A 597 7.83 17.03 18.21
CA LEU A 597 8.76 16.25 19.00
C LEU A 597 9.47 17.21 19.94
N VAL A 598 9.01 17.27 21.18
CA VAL A 598 9.70 18.04 22.22
C VAL A 598 10.55 17.05 23.00
N GLU A 599 11.87 17.25 22.95
CA GLU A 599 12.72 16.79 24.05
C GLU A 599 12.15 17.47 25.30
N ASN A 600 11.53 16.68 26.17
CA ASN A 600 11.21 17.22 27.49
C ASN A 600 12.53 17.69 28.13
N ILE A 601 12.45 18.46 29.21
CA ILE A 601 13.56 19.13 29.94
C ILE A 601 14.74 18.18 30.27
N ASP A 602 14.59 16.88 30.02
CA ASP A 602 15.45 15.82 30.48
C ASP A 602 15.80 14.72 29.44
N GLY A 603 15.60 14.94 28.14
CA GLY A 603 16.15 14.09 27.06
C GLY A 603 15.28 12.92 26.59
N ILE A 604 14.00 12.90 26.97
CA ILE A 604 13.00 11.95 26.46
C ILE A 604 12.17 12.69 25.40
N VAL A 605 12.13 12.15 24.18
CA VAL A 605 11.40 12.76 23.05
C VAL A 605 9.94 12.32 23.09
N ILE A 606 9.04 13.26 23.30
CA ILE A 606 7.59 13.00 23.32
C ILE A 606 6.96 13.72 22.13
N GLU A 607 6.10 13.02 21.39
CA GLU A 607 5.29 13.62 20.31
C GLU A 607 3.95 14.12 20.86
N GLY A 608 3.57 15.36 20.54
CA GLY A 608 2.26 15.92 20.84
C GLY A 608 2.13 17.39 20.43
N SER A 609 0.93 17.96 20.46
CA SER A 609 0.74 19.39 20.15
C SER A 609 1.44 20.34 21.14
N LYS A 610 1.64 21.61 20.78
CA LYS A 610 2.14 22.63 21.72
C LYS A 610 1.33 22.69 23.01
N GLU A 611 0.01 22.55 22.88
CA GLU A 611 -0.88 22.51 24.04
C GLU A 611 -0.64 21.25 24.88
N PHE A 612 -0.46 20.09 24.24
CA PHE A 612 -0.09 18.84 24.90
C PHE A 612 1.20 18.99 25.72
N HIS A 613 2.24 19.60 25.14
CA HIS A 613 3.53 19.81 25.83
C HIS A 613 3.42 20.83 26.95
N SER A 614 2.73 21.95 26.72
CA SER A 614 2.44 22.95 27.75
C SER A 614 1.71 22.34 28.96
N ARG A 615 0.75 21.43 28.71
CA ARG A 615 0.03 20.71 29.76
C ARG A 615 0.93 19.73 30.53
N LEU A 616 1.80 18.98 29.85
CA LEU A 616 2.77 18.09 30.51
C LEU A 616 3.76 18.87 31.39
N THR A 617 4.34 19.96 30.90
CA THR A 617 5.25 20.81 31.67
C THR A 617 4.58 21.41 32.90
N LYS A 618 3.27 21.74 32.81
CA LYS A 618 2.48 22.23 33.95
C LYS A 618 2.28 21.19 35.05
N LEU A 619 2.50 19.90 34.81
CA LEU A 619 2.39 18.84 35.84
C LEU A 619 3.70 18.62 36.59
N ILE A 620 4.84 18.83 35.93
CA ILE A 620 6.16 18.65 36.54
C ILE A 620 6.32 19.59 37.75
N GLY A 621 6.81 19.05 38.86
CA GLY A 621 7.00 19.78 40.11
C GLY A 621 5.73 20.02 40.92
N LYS A 622 4.56 19.58 40.45
CA LYS A 622 3.29 19.63 41.21
C LYS A 622 2.98 18.28 41.87
N ALA A 623 2.10 18.32 42.86
CA ALA A 623 1.52 17.10 43.42
C ALA A 623 0.74 16.34 42.34
N PRO A 624 0.78 14.99 42.36
CA PRO A 624 0.02 14.19 41.41
C PRO A 624 -1.48 14.42 41.58
N PRO A 625 -2.26 14.51 40.48
CA PRO A 625 -3.72 14.52 40.57
C PRO A 625 -4.23 13.21 41.21
N LYS A 626 -5.41 13.27 41.82
CA LYS A 626 -6.05 12.07 42.39
C LYS A 626 -6.36 11.04 41.29
N ILE A 627 -6.43 9.76 41.69
CA ILE A 627 -6.90 8.68 40.84
C ILE A 627 -8.37 8.41 41.20
N VAL A 628 -9.26 8.51 40.22
CA VAL A 628 -10.69 8.23 40.34
C VAL A 628 -10.92 6.76 39.98
N ALA A 629 -10.87 5.90 40.99
CA ALA A 629 -11.10 4.47 40.78
C ALA A 629 -12.61 4.13 40.78
N VAL A 630 -12.95 2.95 40.25
CA VAL A 630 -14.33 2.42 40.28
C VAL A 630 -14.87 2.33 41.71
N ASP A 631 -14.00 1.98 42.68
CA ASP A 631 -14.36 1.76 44.09
C ASP A 631 -14.16 3.00 45.00
N GLY A 632 -13.87 4.17 44.42
CA GLY A 632 -13.69 5.43 45.15
C GLY A 632 -12.46 6.22 44.72
N GLU A 633 -12.18 7.33 45.40
CA GLU A 633 -10.94 8.08 45.19
C GLU A 633 -9.75 7.32 45.79
N PHE A 634 -8.69 7.14 44.99
CA PHE A 634 -7.43 6.54 45.44
C PHE A 634 -6.38 7.62 45.63
N ASP A 635 -5.94 7.79 46.87
CA ASP A 635 -4.95 8.80 47.26
C ASP A 635 -3.52 8.26 47.09
N LEU A 636 -2.70 8.99 46.33
CA LEU A 636 -1.29 8.66 46.12
C LEU A 636 -0.39 9.15 47.26
N SER A 637 -0.90 9.98 48.18
CA SER A 637 -0.12 10.53 49.29
C SER A 637 0.49 9.45 50.20
N GLN A 638 -0.17 8.29 50.28
CA GLN A 638 0.32 7.12 51.03
C GLN A 638 1.63 6.51 50.47
N PHE A 639 2.00 6.83 49.23
CA PHE A 639 3.25 6.40 48.57
C PHE A 639 4.33 7.49 48.59
N PHE A 640 4.06 8.65 49.20
CA PHE A 640 5.07 9.71 49.32
C PHE A 640 6.17 9.30 50.31
N GLY A 641 7.36 9.86 50.15
CA GLY A 641 8.57 9.47 50.89
C GLY A 641 9.45 8.47 50.14
N LYS A 642 8.90 7.73 49.19
CA LYS A 642 9.64 6.82 48.30
C LYS A 642 9.48 7.22 46.82
N PRO A 643 10.47 6.91 45.96
CA PRO A 643 10.29 7.03 44.52
C PRO A 643 9.13 6.14 44.05
N THR A 644 8.15 6.70 43.34
CA THR A 644 6.97 5.95 42.92
C THR A 644 6.76 6.06 41.41
N ILE A 645 6.54 4.92 40.77
CA ILE A 645 6.11 4.80 39.37
C ILE A 645 4.60 4.64 39.35
N VAL A 646 3.88 5.55 38.68
CA VAL A 646 2.45 5.38 38.40
C VAL A 646 2.31 4.91 36.95
N HIS A 647 1.87 3.67 36.77
CA HIS A 647 1.73 3.03 35.47
C HIS A 647 0.26 3.02 35.05
N PHE A 648 -0.05 3.71 33.95
CA PHE A 648 -1.35 3.66 33.33
C PHE A 648 -1.32 2.77 32.10
N TRP A 649 -2.21 1.77 32.04
CA TRP A 649 -2.29 0.88 30.86
C TRP A 649 -3.71 0.49 30.49
N ARG A 650 -3.84 -0.10 29.30
CA ARG A 650 -5.10 -0.69 28.82
C ARG A 650 -4.87 -2.14 28.41
N SER A 651 -5.72 -3.05 28.88
CA SER A 651 -5.75 -4.41 28.35
C SER A 651 -6.17 -4.42 26.87
N ARG A 652 -5.25 -4.82 25.99
CA ARG A 652 -5.55 -5.34 24.66
C ARG A 652 -5.31 -6.86 24.68
N PRO A 653 -5.93 -7.65 23.79
CA PRO A 653 -5.38 -8.97 23.47
C PRO A 653 -3.97 -8.72 22.90
N TYR A 654 -2.92 -9.06 23.65
CA TYR A 654 -1.54 -8.76 23.28
C TYR A 654 -0.91 -9.97 22.56
N ASN A 655 -0.34 -9.70 21.38
CA ASN A 655 0.66 -10.52 20.68
C ASN A 655 2.10 -10.07 21.06
N GLN A 656 2.33 -9.55 22.27
CA GLN A 656 3.68 -9.20 22.74
C GLN A 656 4.25 -10.35 23.57
N GLU A 657 5.54 -10.66 23.38
CA GLU A 657 6.24 -11.75 24.11
C GLU A 657 6.30 -11.53 25.63
N LYS A 658 6.10 -10.30 26.11
CA LYS A 658 6.26 -9.96 27.53
C LYS A 658 5.30 -8.85 27.98
N PRO A 659 4.58 -9.02 29.10
CA PRO A 659 3.64 -8.02 29.61
C PRO A 659 4.37 -6.77 30.15
N PRO A 660 3.73 -5.58 30.13
CA PRO A 660 4.26 -4.36 30.75
C PRO A 660 4.70 -4.49 32.21
N SER A 661 4.05 -5.36 32.98
CA SER A 661 4.43 -5.61 34.38
C SER A 661 5.85 -6.16 34.48
N ASP A 662 6.18 -7.19 33.71
CA ASP A 662 7.50 -7.83 33.82
C ASP A 662 8.62 -6.87 33.42
N HIS A 663 8.38 -6.03 32.41
CA HIS A 663 9.36 -5.01 32.01
C HIS A 663 9.63 -4.01 33.15
N ILE A 664 8.58 -3.55 33.85
CA ILE A 664 8.73 -2.66 35.00
C ILE A 664 9.50 -3.36 36.13
N ALA A 665 9.18 -4.63 36.43
CA ALA A 665 9.87 -5.41 37.44
C ALA A 665 11.37 -5.56 37.15
N GLU A 666 11.74 -5.85 35.89
CA GLU A 666 13.13 -5.93 35.47
C GLU A 666 13.88 -4.62 35.61
N VAL A 667 13.25 -3.50 35.23
CA VAL A 667 13.86 -2.19 35.42
C VAL A 667 14.10 -1.92 36.90
N ILE A 668 13.12 -2.19 37.77
CA ILE A 668 13.27 -1.99 39.22
C ILE A 668 14.37 -2.88 39.80
N ALA A 669 14.47 -4.13 39.35
CA ALA A 669 15.51 -5.06 39.80
C ALA A 669 16.94 -4.56 39.49
N LYS A 670 17.11 -3.69 38.48
CA LYS A 670 18.40 -3.03 38.19
C LYS A 670 18.75 -1.90 39.15
N PHE A 671 17.80 -1.43 39.97
CA PHE A 671 17.99 -0.33 40.93
C PHE A 671 17.50 -0.71 42.35
N PRO A 672 18.06 -1.76 42.98
CA PRO A 672 17.58 -2.25 44.27
C PRO A 672 17.67 -1.21 45.40
N ASP A 673 18.69 -0.35 45.36
CA ASP A 673 18.92 0.69 46.38
C ASP A 673 17.97 1.89 46.28
N ALA A 674 17.24 2.01 45.16
CA ALA A 674 16.34 3.14 44.93
C ALA A 674 14.99 3.02 45.66
N ASP A 675 14.66 1.83 46.19
CA ASP A 675 13.42 1.54 46.95
C ASP A 675 12.16 2.04 46.21
N ILE A 676 12.08 1.69 44.93
CA ILE A 676 11.05 2.18 44.00
C ILE A 676 9.74 1.42 44.23
N GLN A 677 8.65 2.15 44.39
CA GLN A 677 7.30 1.62 44.46
C GLN A 677 6.59 1.75 43.10
N VAL A 678 5.60 0.89 42.85
CA VAL A 678 4.77 0.94 41.65
C VAL A 678 3.30 1.02 42.06
N VAL A 679 2.53 1.84 41.36
CA VAL A 679 1.06 1.89 41.46
C VAL A 679 0.50 1.72 40.06
N GLY A 680 -0.34 0.72 39.88
CA GLY A 680 -0.98 0.43 38.61
C GLY A 680 -2.36 1.05 38.47
N VAL A 681 -2.67 1.60 37.29
CA VAL A 681 -3.96 2.22 36.97
C VAL A 681 -4.49 1.72 35.63
N HIS A 682 -5.51 0.88 35.67
CA HIS A 682 -6.08 0.21 34.50
C HIS A 682 -7.24 0.98 33.87
N ARG A 683 -7.25 1.18 32.54
CA ARG A 683 -8.11 2.15 31.84
C ARG A 683 -9.37 1.63 31.12
N SER A 684 -9.69 0.33 31.06
CA SER A 684 -10.81 -0.13 30.21
C SER A 684 -11.71 -1.23 30.77
N GLY A 685 -12.97 -1.20 30.32
CA GLY A 685 -14.05 -2.12 30.70
C GLY A 685 -13.74 -3.60 30.45
N GLY A 686 -13.86 -4.39 31.52
CA GLY A 686 -13.55 -5.81 31.56
C GLY A 686 -12.85 -6.16 32.88
N LEU A 687 -13.54 -6.00 34.01
CA LEU A 687 -13.01 -6.30 35.34
C LEU A 687 -12.46 -7.73 35.42
N ASP A 688 -13.09 -8.66 34.71
CA ASP A 688 -12.68 -10.06 34.63
C ASP A 688 -11.34 -10.23 33.90
N PHE A 689 -11.11 -9.46 32.83
CA PHE A 689 -9.84 -9.51 32.10
C PHE A 689 -8.71 -8.92 32.94
N PHE A 690 -8.96 -7.79 33.62
CA PHE A 690 -8.00 -7.18 34.53
C PHE A 690 -7.61 -8.14 35.67
N LYS A 691 -8.59 -8.79 36.30
CA LYS A 691 -8.33 -9.79 37.35
C LYS A 691 -7.52 -10.97 36.85
N ARG A 692 -7.82 -11.49 35.65
CA ARG A 692 -7.03 -12.56 35.02
C ARG A 692 -5.60 -12.13 34.77
N TYR A 693 -5.40 -10.93 34.22
CA TYR A 693 -4.07 -10.38 33.94
C TYR A 693 -3.20 -10.30 35.20
N LEU A 694 -3.76 -9.82 36.33
CA LEU A 694 -2.99 -9.74 37.59
C LEU A 694 -2.54 -11.13 38.10
N ILE A 695 -3.38 -12.15 37.90
CA ILE A 695 -3.08 -13.54 38.29
C ILE A 695 -2.07 -14.18 37.33
N GLU A 696 -2.30 -14.01 36.03
CA GLU A 696 -1.49 -14.63 34.96
C GLU A 696 -0.05 -14.14 34.97
N TYR A 697 0.16 -12.86 35.29
CA TYR A 697 1.49 -12.22 35.30
C TYR A 697 1.98 -11.88 36.71
N ASP A 698 1.39 -12.48 37.74
CA ASP A 698 1.80 -12.38 39.15
C ASP A 698 2.15 -10.95 39.61
N VAL A 699 1.26 -9.99 39.33
CA VAL A 699 1.55 -8.57 39.56
C VAL A 699 1.48 -8.24 41.05
N GLN A 700 2.64 -7.98 41.67
CA GLN A 700 2.79 -7.83 43.12
C GLN A 700 2.51 -6.43 43.69
N TRP A 701 2.29 -5.41 42.85
CA TRP A 701 2.06 -4.04 43.31
C TRP A 701 0.58 -3.62 43.29
N PRO A 702 0.19 -2.61 44.11
CA PRO A 702 -1.18 -2.12 44.16
C PRO A 702 -1.66 -1.66 42.78
N CYS A 703 -2.82 -2.17 42.36
CA CYS A 703 -3.45 -1.79 41.10
C CYS A 703 -4.90 -1.35 41.33
N VAL A 704 -5.33 -0.30 40.63
CA VAL A 704 -6.69 0.22 40.68
C VAL A 704 -7.30 0.33 39.28
N VAL A 705 -8.61 0.26 39.19
CA VAL A 705 -9.35 0.38 37.92
C VAL A 705 -9.88 1.80 37.78
N ASP A 706 -9.44 2.52 36.76
CA ASP A 706 -9.85 3.88 36.44
C ASP A 706 -11.34 3.92 36.03
N LYS A 707 -12.13 4.74 36.71
CA LYS A 707 -13.56 4.90 36.41
C LYS A 707 -13.72 5.70 35.12
N ALA A 708 -14.08 5.02 34.03
CA ALA A 708 -14.37 5.64 32.73
C ALA A 708 -13.24 6.57 32.20
N SER A 709 -11.98 6.25 32.53
CA SER A 709 -10.80 7.06 32.18
C SER A 709 -10.80 8.47 32.80
N GLU A 710 -11.52 8.72 33.89
CA GLU A 710 -11.56 10.03 34.58
C GLU A 710 -10.19 10.42 35.14
N SER A 711 -9.41 9.46 35.65
CA SER A 711 -8.05 9.72 36.12
C SER A 711 -7.16 10.16 34.96
N ALA A 712 -7.25 9.49 33.81
CA ALA A 712 -6.54 9.92 32.61
C ALA A 712 -6.89 11.36 32.18
N LYS A 713 -8.14 11.80 32.39
CA LYS A 713 -8.55 13.19 32.13
C LYS A 713 -7.88 14.18 33.08
N LEU A 714 -7.85 13.88 34.38
CA LEU A 714 -7.22 14.75 35.38
C LEU A 714 -5.68 14.84 35.21
N TRP A 715 -5.06 13.77 34.75
CA TRP A 715 -3.62 13.70 34.57
C TRP A 715 -3.13 14.28 33.24
N HIS A 716 -3.96 14.37 32.19
CA HIS A 716 -3.54 14.96 30.91
C HIS A 716 -4.69 15.33 29.94
N ASN A 717 -5.92 14.83 30.11
CA ASN A 717 -7.07 15.11 29.22
C ASN A 717 -6.77 14.91 27.72
N LEU A 718 -6.06 13.83 27.37
CA LEU A 718 -5.55 13.60 26.02
C LEU A 718 -5.76 12.15 25.58
N GLY A 719 -6.96 11.87 25.04
CA GLY A 719 -7.23 10.77 24.11
C GLY A 719 -7.24 9.33 24.67
N LYS A 720 -8.02 8.46 24.02
CA LYS A 720 -8.08 7.02 24.32
C LYS A 720 -6.85 6.30 23.73
N GLY A 721 -6.02 5.65 24.55
CA GLY A 721 -5.49 4.33 24.15
C GLY A 721 -3.98 4.01 24.08
N ARG A 722 -3.08 4.62 24.89
CA ARG A 722 -1.68 4.15 24.99
C ARG A 722 -1.19 4.02 26.44
N ASP A 723 -0.33 3.03 26.69
CA ASP A 723 0.33 2.77 27.98
C ASP A 723 1.39 3.84 28.26
N HIS A 724 1.51 4.29 29.50
CA HIS A 724 2.50 5.28 29.90
C HIS A 724 2.68 5.37 31.42
N LEU A 725 3.82 5.92 31.81
CA LEU A 725 4.28 5.97 33.19
C LEU A 725 4.53 7.41 33.65
N TYR A 726 4.39 7.64 34.95
CA TYR A 726 4.77 8.87 35.64
C TYR A 726 5.73 8.54 36.77
N LEU A 727 6.74 9.37 36.97
CA LEU A 727 7.65 9.26 38.11
C LEU A 727 7.29 10.31 39.14
N ILE A 728 7.02 9.88 40.36
CA ILE A 728 6.79 10.74 41.52
C ILE A 728 8.04 10.64 42.40
N GLY A 729 8.63 11.78 42.72
CA GLY A 729 9.77 11.85 43.61
C GLY A 729 9.38 11.64 45.07
N ARG A 730 10.39 11.39 45.93
CA ARG A 730 10.20 11.22 47.39
C ARG A 730 9.42 12.38 48.05
N ASN A 731 9.51 13.58 47.48
CA ASN A 731 8.80 14.78 47.93
C ASN A 731 7.33 14.86 47.49
N GLY A 732 6.76 13.79 46.93
CA GLY A 732 5.36 13.73 46.49
C GLY A 732 5.06 14.58 45.27
N LYS A 733 6.07 15.00 44.50
CA LYS A 733 5.92 15.81 43.29
C LYS A 733 6.26 15.00 42.05
N ILE A 734 5.52 15.22 40.96
CA ILE A 734 5.81 14.61 39.66
C ILE A 734 7.18 15.09 39.17
N LYS A 735 8.09 14.15 38.93
CA LYS A 735 9.44 14.37 38.39
C LYS A 735 9.48 14.18 36.89
N ALA A 736 8.72 13.21 36.38
CA ALA A 736 8.59 12.96 34.95
C ALA A 736 7.16 12.51 34.62
N ALA A 737 6.68 12.90 33.45
CA ALA A 737 5.31 12.65 33.02
C ALA A 737 5.29 11.96 31.66
N ARG A 738 4.38 10.98 31.52
CA ARG A 738 4.09 10.27 30.26
C ARG A 738 5.32 9.64 29.60
N ILE A 739 6.08 8.91 30.40
CA ILE A 739 7.21 8.07 29.96
C ILE A 739 6.66 6.82 29.25
N TYR A 740 7.23 6.43 28.12
CA TYR A 740 6.94 5.15 27.50
C TYR A 740 7.72 4.04 28.20
N ILE A 741 7.20 2.82 28.16
CA ILE A 741 7.78 1.70 28.91
C ILE A 741 9.25 1.43 28.52
N GLY A 742 9.59 1.56 27.25
CA GLY A 742 10.97 1.40 26.77
C GLY A 742 11.96 2.46 27.27
N ASP A 743 11.48 3.63 27.70
CA ASP A 743 12.31 4.71 28.23
C ASP A 743 12.43 4.68 29.77
N LEU A 744 11.75 3.74 30.42
CA LEU A 744 11.61 3.71 31.88
C LEU A 744 12.96 3.58 32.58
N GLU A 745 13.86 2.72 32.10
CA GLU A 745 15.18 2.53 32.71
C GLU A 745 15.99 3.83 32.73
N ASN A 746 16.00 4.56 31.61
CA ASN A 746 16.71 5.83 31.50
C ASN A 746 16.10 6.88 32.44
N ALA A 747 14.77 6.93 32.53
CA ALA A 747 14.08 7.83 33.44
C ALA A 747 14.38 7.50 34.91
N VAL A 748 14.31 6.23 35.32
CA VAL A 748 14.62 5.79 36.69
C VAL A 748 16.08 6.12 37.04
N ARG A 749 17.02 5.79 36.17
CA ARG A 749 18.45 6.10 36.33
C ARG A 749 18.71 7.58 36.54
N LYS A 750 17.91 8.44 35.93
CA LYS A 750 18.07 9.89 36.01
C LYS A 750 17.47 10.49 37.28
N TYR A 751 16.24 10.11 37.63
CA TYR A 751 15.49 10.79 38.69
C TYR A 751 15.58 10.13 40.05
N PHE A 752 15.87 8.83 40.11
CA PHE A 752 15.83 8.04 41.34
C PHE A 752 17.20 7.53 41.79
N ARG A 753 18.27 7.82 41.04
CA ARG A 753 19.65 7.36 41.33
C ARG A 753 20.52 8.39 42.06
N ASN A 754 20.01 9.60 42.31
CA ASN A 754 20.67 10.63 43.13
C ASN A 754 20.00 10.76 44.49
#